data_AF-A0A084G720-F1
#
_entry.id   AF-A0A084G720-F1
#
_cell.length_a   1.000
_cell.length_b   1.000
_cell.length_c   1.000
_cell.angle_alpha   90.00
_cell.angle_beta   90.00
_cell.angle_gamma   90.00
#
_symmetry.space_group_name_H-M   'P 1'
#
loop_
_entity.id
_entity.type
_entity.pdbx_description
1 polymer ?
#
loop_
_entity_poly.entity_id
_entity_poly.type
_entity_poly.pdbx_seq_one_letter_code
_entity_poly.pdbx_strand_id
1 'polypeptide(L)'
;MPRYDGLMRIFWPADIARSEFPGVIVGWKNSELDVFVVAVLDVADPNNVEYHLKIGTLLRNSNHAVNRVYELCGHLSMHVLGVINAPETTSVDPSWVRATTGPSYPVPIIRCARASNVQIVLFKRPQPLRMQYMSLNPIALDLEDKYFDMPTSGIEAEHEQQEREKREEKQRLVEKLKQHSIIKRTLSPKEKTLPRVINQINWAWELEQLLQKNLHLVGPRPKRRLSVSERVVESANTVKDAAMSWFWSLFIVYVFPIIQRCFALILLGHRVMTEVVLRILEFRARPHHAALKDLSATAQQVEIRLQQFCYWPIQHMKLRQRKNDWASVTTSHPDYIRFFNSLWLVANDVIIGIAMGSYIIEHADWVGQQIGILLRVYTVEALQTSITWLMGWPAGLKLNNELAAFLGDLFLWVIDYWSGFIDFLQPMLPHIIWFIGFSSFGGASMPLAMFSDLLSALTIHIYSFYLASARIFNWQLSILISLFHLFRGKKHNVLRNRIDSCDYDLDQLLVGTIVFTLLVFLLPTVLVFYLNFAIARMIIISLKAAFDTLLSCLNHFPLFAIMLRIKDPSRLPGGVRFELGKSHPVVWSPTTLSLNRPPTSVIHLKPIPLTFGAMFHQYLQMAQRIRKHYLSPTVLLCLVTGKFVPPIDRKNLYSLQYSMLPAKRPGIWEMWTALSSSTAPARKPSWAVNGVRRHPFGGLPGRARSDLDTEIVQLSSASSRQDAIDSIRVGITRLSNELADAAEYLPTYDQKSYTERVDSKTIKGLTDKLDREVDKVAPRQRFQFKARSRNAAQATKEDRRHNVGVLASYPETQEGSAPPPKEDAPNEKDYNQELKTSPSTAQIRRPSFSAAKTISLSGHRNLHIVLPASAAQAATYGDLTDLEGCVVDMSVPASGATAFSGLALKNVRRCVIITGSVAGPVHVTGVSDSILVVASRQTPAWSSTHENKWDQVNDFKWLKADHSPNWSILAEDNRLVGDFWTESVAGRRDTSVAEVLTYGGIST
;
A
#
# COMPACT_ATOMS: atom_id res chain seq x y z
N MET A 1 30.25 18.95 26.60
CA MET A 1 29.08 19.03 25.69
C MET A 1 27.87 18.48 26.42
N PRO A 2 26.74 19.21 26.53
CA PRO A 2 25.68 18.83 27.45
C PRO A 2 24.98 17.56 26.96
N ARG A 3 25.18 16.47 27.70
CA ARG A 3 24.38 15.24 27.60
C ARG A 3 23.00 15.55 28.17
N TYR A 4 21.98 15.53 27.29
CA TYR A 4 20.55 15.72 27.58
C TYR A 4 20.16 17.11 28.11
N ASP A 5 19.36 17.84 27.34
CA ASP A 5 18.74 19.12 27.72
C ASP A 5 17.69 19.00 28.85
N GLY A 6 17.62 17.84 29.54
CA GLY A 6 16.67 17.49 30.60
C GLY A 6 15.18 17.67 30.25
N LEU A 7 14.85 17.94 28.98
CA LEU A 7 13.49 18.18 28.49
C LEU A 7 12.72 16.87 28.30
N MET A 8 11.72 16.67 29.15
CA MET A 8 10.77 15.57 29.07
C MET A 8 9.55 15.96 28.24
N ARG A 9 9.19 15.13 27.25
CA ARG A 9 8.00 15.30 26.43
C ARG A 9 6.96 14.25 26.80
N ILE A 10 5.74 14.70 27.04
CA ILE A 10 4.64 13.85 27.46
C ILE A 10 3.46 14.11 26.55
N PHE A 11 3.07 13.10 25.77
CA PHE A 11 1.84 13.15 24.99
C PHE A 11 0.69 12.74 25.90
N TRP A 12 -0.20 13.70 26.20
CA TRP A 12 -1.27 13.53 27.16
C TRP A 12 -2.64 13.72 26.49
N PRO A 13 -3.56 12.74 26.59
CA PRO A 13 -4.93 12.90 26.10
C PRO A 13 -5.71 13.96 26.89
N ALA A 14 -6.26 14.95 26.19
CA ALA A 14 -7.01 16.05 26.81
C ALA A 14 -8.38 15.62 27.39
N ASP A 15 -8.90 14.46 26.95
CA ASP A 15 -10.24 13.95 27.24
C ASP A 15 -10.30 12.85 28.32
N ILE A 16 -9.17 12.50 28.96
CA ILE A 16 -9.14 11.58 30.11
C ILE A 16 -9.94 12.17 31.29
N ALA A 17 -10.74 11.33 31.95
CA ALA A 17 -11.49 11.70 33.14
C ALA A 17 -10.55 12.13 34.27
N ARG A 18 -10.83 13.30 34.87
CA ARG A 18 -10.01 13.88 35.94
C ARG A 18 -10.53 13.39 37.27
N SER A 19 -9.95 12.31 37.76
CA SER A 19 -10.23 11.73 39.08
C SER A 19 -9.32 12.35 40.13
N GLU A 20 -9.82 12.52 41.36
CA GLU A 20 -9.00 12.88 42.54
C GLU A 20 -8.40 11.63 43.22
N PHE A 21 -8.87 10.45 42.84
CA PHE A 21 -8.39 9.18 43.40
C PHE A 21 -6.95 8.86 42.92
N PRO A 22 -6.17 8.11 43.74
CA PRO A 22 -4.86 7.64 43.32
C PRO A 22 -5.02 6.59 42.21
N GLY A 23 -4.15 6.68 41.20
CA GLY A 23 -4.20 5.79 40.04
C GLY A 23 -2.82 5.58 39.39
N VAL A 24 -2.82 4.75 38.35
CA VAL A 24 -1.62 4.34 37.60
C VAL A 24 -1.72 4.82 36.16
N ILE A 25 -0.65 5.44 35.67
CA ILE A 25 -0.54 5.93 34.30
C ILE A 25 0.03 4.82 33.42
N VAL A 26 -0.69 4.44 32.38
CA VAL A 26 -0.29 3.35 31.46
C VAL A 26 -0.10 3.89 30.04
N GLY A 27 0.95 3.41 29.37
CA GLY A 27 1.19 3.76 27.96
C GLY A 27 2.51 3.24 27.40
N TRP A 28 3.11 4.00 26.47
CA TRP A 28 4.36 3.64 25.81
C TRP A 28 5.51 4.57 26.17
N LYS A 29 6.70 3.99 26.31
CA LYS A 29 7.96 4.71 26.52
C LYS A 29 8.73 4.75 25.20
N ASN A 30 8.63 5.86 24.45
CA ASN A 30 9.30 6.03 23.16
C ASN A 30 10.80 6.31 23.32
N SER A 31 11.18 7.00 24.40
CA SER A 31 12.56 7.24 24.83
C SER A 31 12.58 7.41 26.35
N GLU A 32 13.76 7.58 26.97
CA GLU A 32 13.85 7.77 28.42
C GLU A 32 13.09 9.00 28.94
N LEU A 33 12.99 10.05 28.12
CA LEU A 33 12.31 11.31 28.42
C LEU A 33 11.17 11.60 27.41
N ASP A 34 10.71 10.61 26.66
CA ASP A 34 9.63 10.76 25.66
C ASP A 34 8.56 9.69 25.90
N VAL A 35 7.44 10.12 26.47
CA VAL A 35 6.42 9.23 27.03
C VAL A 35 5.06 9.53 26.40
N PHE A 36 4.33 8.46 26.06
CA PHE A 36 2.98 8.55 25.50
C PHE A 36 1.97 7.91 26.45
N VAL A 37 1.03 8.71 26.96
CA VAL A 37 -0.01 8.24 27.87
C VAL A 37 -1.21 7.73 27.08
N VAL A 38 -1.62 6.49 27.35
CA VAL A 38 -2.79 5.85 26.72
C VAL A 38 -4.01 6.00 27.61
N ALA A 39 -3.87 5.62 28.88
CA ALA A 39 -4.96 5.59 29.85
C ALA A 39 -4.45 5.87 31.28
N VAL A 40 -5.36 6.36 32.12
CA VAL A 40 -5.18 6.46 33.58
C VAL A 40 -6.14 5.46 34.22
N LEU A 41 -5.60 4.56 35.04
CA LEU A 41 -6.36 3.51 35.72
C LEU A 41 -6.47 3.86 37.21
N ASP A 42 -7.68 3.96 37.74
CA ASP A 42 -7.94 4.30 39.16
C ASP A 42 -7.70 3.07 40.07
N VAL A 43 -6.44 2.61 40.13
CA VAL A 43 -5.97 1.48 40.95
C VAL A 43 -4.81 1.95 41.81
N ALA A 44 -4.78 1.50 43.07
CA ALA A 44 -3.79 1.96 44.04
C ALA A 44 -2.38 1.35 43.87
N ASP A 45 -2.27 0.13 43.30
CA ASP A 45 -1.00 -0.60 43.19
C ASP A 45 -0.43 -0.61 41.75
N PRO A 46 0.68 0.11 41.46
CA PRO A 46 1.31 0.14 40.15
C PRO A 46 1.99 -1.17 39.76
N ASN A 47 2.55 -1.92 40.72
CA ASN A 47 3.30 -3.15 40.42
C ASN A 47 2.36 -4.27 39.96
N ASN A 48 1.18 -4.35 40.57
CA ASN A 48 0.14 -5.28 40.17
C ASN A 48 -0.36 -5.00 38.74
N VAL A 49 -0.54 -3.72 38.39
CA VAL A 49 -0.91 -3.32 37.02
C VAL A 49 0.19 -3.70 36.02
N GLU A 50 1.47 -3.48 36.35
CA GLU A 50 2.59 -3.86 35.48
C GLU A 50 2.66 -5.38 35.25
N TYR A 51 2.45 -6.17 36.31
CA TYR A 51 2.38 -7.63 36.22
C TYR A 51 1.24 -8.08 35.28
N HIS A 52 0.05 -7.51 35.44
CA HIS A 52 -1.12 -7.80 34.60
C HIS A 52 -0.98 -7.31 33.15
N LEU A 53 -0.21 -6.26 32.90
CA LEU A 53 0.16 -5.83 31.54
C LEU A 53 1.14 -6.81 30.89
N LYS A 54 2.15 -7.29 31.62
CA LYS A 54 3.13 -8.28 31.12
C LYS A 54 2.50 -9.62 30.77
N ILE A 55 1.53 -10.07 31.56
CA ILE A 55 0.79 -11.33 31.31
C ILE A 55 -0.31 -11.13 30.25
N GLY A 56 -0.69 -9.88 29.96
CA GLY A 56 -1.73 -9.56 28.99
C GLY A 56 -3.16 -9.77 29.49
N THR A 57 -3.38 -9.90 30.80
CA THR A 57 -4.73 -10.06 31.37
C THR A 57 -5.61 -8.83 31.12
N LEU A 58 -5.00 -7.63 31.12
CA LEU A 58 -5.67 -6.37 30.82
C LEU A 58 -6.06 -6.24 29.33
N LEU A 59 -5.47 -7.05 28.45
CA LEU A 59 -5.76 -7.10 27.01
C LEU A 59 -6.57 -8.35 26.61
N ARG A 60 -7.04 -9.12 27.59
CA ARG A 60 -7.84 -10.33 27.41
C ARG A 60 -9.23 -9.98 26.86
N ASN A 61 -9.87 -10.92 26.16
CA ASN A 61 -11.18 -10.71 25.52
C ASN A 61 -11.21 -9.56 24.49
N SER A 62 -10.09 -9.30 23.82
CA SER A 62 -10.05 -8.43 22.64
C SER A 62 -10.79 -9.08 21.48
N ASN A 63 -11.54 -8.27 20.73
CA ASN A 63 -12.32 -8.75 19.57
C ASN A 63 -11.40 -9.15 18.39
N HIS A 64 -10.17 -8.62 18.36
CA HIS A 64 -9.21 -8.77 17.26
C HIS A 64 -7.79 -9.02 17.81
N ALA A 65 -6.87 -9.49 16.96
CA ALA A 65 -5.51 -9.82 17.38
C ALA A 65 -4.72 -8.60 17.92
N VAL A 66 -4.14 -8.74 19.10
CA VAL A 66 -3.40 -7.66 19.79
C VAL A 66 -2.03 -7.39 19.14
N ASN A 67 -1.43 -8.40 18.49
CA ASN A 67 -0.13 -8.27 17.80
C ASN A 67 -0.10 -7.11 16.79
N ARG A 68 -1.23 -6.83 16.14
CA ARG A 68 -1.35 -5.74 15.16
C ARG A 68 -1.19 -4.35 15.78
N VAL A 69 -1.59 -4.18 17.05
CA VAL A 69 -1.41 -2.94 17.82
C VAL A 69 0.08 -2.65 17.97
N TYR A 70 0.83 -3.66 18.42
CA TYR A 70 2.26 -3.59 18.72
C TYR A 70 3.10 -3.34 17.47
N GLU A 71 2.76 -3.99 16.36
CA GLU A 71 3.41 -3.80 15.05
C GLU A 71 3.29 -2.34 14.56
N LEU A 72 2.09 -1.76 14.62
CA LEU A 72 1.83 -0.40 14.10
C LEU A 72 2.29 0.72 15.05
N CYS A 73 2.27 0.46 16.37
CA CYS A 73 2.78 1.40 17.38
C CYS A 73 4.30 1.30 17.58
N GLY A 74 4.94 0.25 17.05
CA GLY A 74 6.39 0.05 17.04
C GLY A 74 7.00 -0.36 18.39
N HIS A 75 6.21 -1.02 19.26
CA HIS A 75 6.61 -1.43 20.61
C HIS A 75 6.12 -2.84 20.92
N LEU A 76 6.88 -3.60 21.72
CA LEU A 76 6.57 -5.00 22.07
C LEU A 76 5.57 -5.13 23.24
N SER A 77 5.47 -4.12 24.11
CA SER A 77 4.60 -4.14 25.29
C SER A 77 4.21 -2.73 25.74
N MET A 78 3.12 -2.62 26.50
CA MET A 78 2.76 -1.40 27.24
C MET A 78 3.38 -1.45 28.64
N HIS A 79 3.73 -0.28 29.17
CA HIS A 79 4.40 -0.13 30.46
C HIS A 79 3.63 0.82 31.38
N VAL A 80 3.84 0.65 32.69
CA VAL A 80 3.48 1.65 33.69
C VAL A 80 4.46 2.81 33.55
N LEU A 81 3.92 4.01 33.34
CA LEU A 81 4.68 5.23 33.11
C LEU A 81 4.82 6.06 34.39
N GLY A 82 3.95 5.83 35.37
CA GLY A 82 4.01 6.44 36.68
C GLY A 82 2.68 6.45 37.40
N VAL A 83 2.54 7.34 38.38
CA VAL A 83 1.41 7.37 39.32
C VAL A 83 0.72 8.74 39.30
N ILE A 84 -0.59 8.73 39.49
CA ILE A 84 -1.42 9.92 39.57
C ILE A 84 -1.98 10.08 40.99
N ASN A 85 -1.96 11.31 41.53
CA ASN A 85 -2.49 11.66 42.86
C ASN A 85 -2.01 10.76 44.03
N ALA A 86 -0.84 10.12 43.87
CA ALA A 86 -0.27 9.25 44.90
C ALA A 86 0.37 10.06 46.04
N PRO A 87 0.25 9.60 47.30
CA PRO A 87 0.91 10.25 48.44
C PRO A 87 2.44 10.20 48.28
N GLU A 88 3.12 11.24 48.78
CA GLU A 88 4.56 11.43 48.53
C GLU A 88 5.45 10.29 49.07
N THR A 89 4.92 9.48 49.99
CA THR A 89 5.53 8.31 50.64
C THR A 89 5.65 7.06 49.75
N THR A 90 5.04 7.04 48.56
CA THR A 90 5.11 5.88 47.66
C THR A 90 6.48 5.81 46.98
N SER A 91 7.26 4.73 47.24
CA SER A 91 8.55 4.49 46.60
C SER A 91 8.35 4.22 45.10
N VAL A 92 8.75 5.17 44.28
CA VAL A 92 8.52 5.18 42.83
C VAL A 92 9.86 5.23 42.13
N ASP A 93 10.00 4.47 41.04
CA ASP A 93 11.19 4.52 40.19
C ASP A 93 11.51 5.97 39.77
N PRO A 94 12.78 6.39 39.77
CA PRO A 94 13.17 7.76 39.44
C PRO A 94 12.85 8.16 37.98
N SER A 95 12.49 7.18 37.13
CA SER A 95 12.08 7.40 35.73
C SER A 95 10.57 7.54 35.52
N TRP A 96 9.75 7.36 36.56
CA TRP A 96 8.30 7.45 36.48
C TRP A 96 7.80 8.89 36.61
N VAL A 97 6.66 9.14 35.97
CA VAL A 97 5.96 10.41 35.99
C VAL A 97 5.00 10.46 37.17
N ARG A 98 5.16 11.45 38.06
CA ARG A 98 4.14 11.76 39.08
C ARG A 98 3.26 12.88 38.55
N ALA A 99 2.01 12.56 38.21
CA ALA A 99 1.03 13.55 37.77
C ALA A 99 0.06 13.88 38.91
N THR A 100 -0.35 15.14 39.03
CA THR A 100 -1.49 15.53 39.86
C THR A 100 -2.59 16.11 38.98
N THR A 101 -3.79 15.56 39.12
CA THR A 101 -4.99 15.97 38.39
C THR A 101 -6.14 16.19 39.35
N GLY A 102 -6.95 17.20 39.08
CA GLY A 102 -8.17 17.48 39.82
C GLY A 102 -9.09 18.39 39.00
N PRO A 103 -10.35 18.55 39.42
CA PRO A 103 -11.33 19.40 38.75
C PRO A 103 -10.88 20.86 38.64
N SER A 104 -10.07 21.35 39.58
CA SER A 104 -9.53 22.71 39.61
C SER A 104 -8.33 22.95 38.67
N TYR A 105 -7.73 21.90 38.09
CA TYR A 105 -6.56 22.02 37.22
C TYR A 105 -6.93 21.76 35.74
N PRO A 106 -6.75 22.74 34.83
CA PRO A 106 -7.08 22.57 33.41
C PRO A 106 -6.13 21.61 32.67
N VAL A 107 -4.91 21.42 33.17
CA VAL A 107 -3.83 20.59 32.61
C VAL A 107 -3.17 19.83 33.78
N PRO A 108 -2.77 18.54 33.62
CA PRO A 108 -2.06 17.80 34.66
C PRO A 108 -0.76 18.51 35.05
N ILE A 109 -0.50 18.62 36.35
CA ILE A 109 0.79 19.08 36.86
C ILE A 109 1.69 17.86 36.95
N ILE A 110 2.85 17.93 36.28
CA ILE A 110 3.74 16.78 36.15
C ILE A 110 5.07 17.03 36.86
N ARG A 111 5.52 16.03 37.63
CA ARG A 111 6.82 15.99 38.29
C ARG A 111 7.57 14.71 37.88
N CYS A 112 8.85 14.83 37.58
CA CYS A 112 9.74 13.71 37.27
C CYS A 112 11.13 14.02 37.84
N ALA A 113 11.72 13.10 38.60
CA ALA A 113 13.01 13.32 39.26
C ALA A 113 14.19 13.48 38.26
N ARG A 114 14.05 12.96 37.04
CA ARG A 114 15.08 12.98 35.99
C ARG A 114 14.95 14.13 34.98
N ALA A 115 13.88 14.95 35.05
CA ALA A 115 13.59 15.98 34.07
C ALA A 115 13.76 17.40 34.67
N SER A 116 14.50 18.27 33.99
CA SER A 116 14.64 19.68 34.36
C SER A 116 13.54 20.55 33.77
N ASN A 117 13.07 20.22 32.55
CA ASN A 117 12.03 20.94 31.82
C ASN A 117 10.96 19.94 31.36
N VAL A 118 9.68 20.34 31.36
CA VAL A 118 8.58 19.46 30.94
C VAL A 118 7.80 20.11 29.79
N GLN A 119 7.49 19.32 28.77
CA GLN A 119 6.67 19.71 27.63
C GLN A 119 5.49 18.75 27.52
N ILE A 120 4.28 19.28 27.72
CA ILE A 120 3.04 18.52 27.66
C ILE A 120 2.40 18.77 26.30
N VAL A 121 2.32 17.74 25.47
CA VAL A 121 1.62 17.77 24.20
C VAL A 121 0.21 17.23 24.40
N LEU A 122 -0.76 18.13 24.52
CA LEU A 122 -2.17 17.82 24.65
C LEU A 122 -2.78 17.49 23.29
N PHE A 123 -3.44 16.35 23.19
CA PHE A 123 -4.17 15.96 21.99
C PHE A 123 -5.56 15.44 22.35
N LYS A 124 -6.53 15.64 21.46
CA LYS A 124 -7.85 15.01 21.59
C LYS A 124 -7.82 13.66 20.91
N ARG A 125 -8.18 12.59 21.61
CA ARG A 125 -8.19 11.24 21.02
C ARG A 125 -9.22 11.14 19.89
N PRO A 126 -8.83 10.64 18.70
CA PRO A 126 -9.78 10.41 17.62
C PRO A 126 -10.68 9.23 17.96
N GLN A 127 -11.96 9.30 17.58
CA GLN A 127 -12.93 8.22 17.77
C GLN A 127 -12.99 7.28 16.55
N PRO A 128 -12.48 6.04 16.63
CA PRO A 128 -12.41 5.13 15.48
C PRO A 128 -13.79 4.68 14.96
N LEU A 129 -14.77 4.53 15.87
CA LEU A 129 -16.17 4.25 15.52
C LEU A 129 -16.80 5.34 14.64
N ARG A 130 -16.29 6.59 14.71
CA ARG A 130 -16.70 7.70 13.84
C ARG A 130 -15.79 7.91 12.64
N MET A 131 -14.82 7.01 12.42
CA MET A 131 -13.78 7.12 11.38
C MET A 131 -12.91 8.38 11.50
N GLN A 132 -12.71 8.88 12.71
CA GLN A 132 -11.77 9.96 12.96
C GLN A 132 -10.37 9.38 13.09
N TYR A 133 -9.39 10.04 12.50
CA TYR A 133 -7.98 9.70 12.69
C TYR A 133 -7.08 10.89 12.31
N MET A 134 -5.84 10.86 12.79
CA MET A 134 -4.80 11.82 12.45
C MET A 134 -3.80 11.21 11.48
N SER A 135 -3.35 12.02 10.52
CA SER A 135 -2.34 11.64 9.54
C SER A 135 -1.40 12.82 9.30
N LEU A 136 -0.12 12.52 9.04
CA LEU A 136 0.86 13.52 8.63
C LEU A 136 0.66 13.93 7.17
N ASN A 137 0.23 12.98 6.33
CA ASN A 137 -0.04 13.19 4.92
C ASN A 137 -1.54 13.36 4.67
N PRO A 138 -1.94 14.18 3.69
CA PRO A 138 -3.34 14.28 3.30
C PRO A 138 -3.87 12.93 2.81
N ILE A 139 -5.12 12.63 3.15
CA ILE A 139 -5.81 11.43 2.66
C ILE A 139 -5.91 11.46 1.13
N ALA A 140 -5.46 10.39 0.47
CA ALA A 140 -5.67 10.20 -0.97
C ALA A 140 -7.11 9.78 -1.23
N LEU A 141 -7.87 10.59 -1.97
CA LEU A 141 -9.25 10.26 -2.35
C LEU A 141 -9.34 9.40 -3.61
N ASP A 142 -8.26 9.32 -4.40
CA ASP A 142 -8.20 8.60 -5.67
C ASP A 142 -7.19 7.44 -5.60
N LEU A 143 -7.23 6.51 -6.56
CA LEU A 143 -6.15 5.53 -6.72
C LEU A 143 -4.95 6.24 -7.34
N GLU A 144 -3.78 6.15 -6.70
CA GLU A 144 -2.56 6.82 -7.18
C GLU A 144 -2.31 6.59 -8.68
N ASP A 145 -1.96 7.69 -9.37
CA ASP A 145 -1.80 7.81 -10.82
C ASP A 145 -0.76 6.83 -11.37
N LYS A 146 -1.22 5.72 -11.96
CA LYS A 146 -0.44 4.90 -12.92
C LYS A 146 -0.90 5.06 -14.37
N TYR A 147 -1.83 6.00 -14.64
CA TYR A 147 -2.36 6.21 -15.99
C TYR A 147 -1.54 7.19 -16.86
N PHE A 148 -0.39 7.67 -16.37
CA PHE A 148 0.51 8.51 -17.15
C PHE A 148 1.36 7.74 -18.18
N ASP A 149 1.27 6.41 -18.37
CA ASP A 149 2.18 5.68 -19.28
C ASP A 149 1.59 5.16 -20.60
N MET A 150 0.44 5.68 -21.04
CA MET A 150 -0.13 5.29 -22.34
C MET A 150 0.34 6.24 -23.46
N PRO A 151 0.73 5.73 -24.64
CA PRO A 151 1.20 6.56 -25.76
C PRO A 151 0.04 7.36 -26.37
N THR A 152 0.09 8.68 -26.18
CA THR A 152 -0.76 9.68 -26.83
C THR A 152 -0.19 9.97 -28.23
N SER A 153 -1.01 10.36 -29.22
CA SER A 153 -0.54 10.66 -30.58
C SER A 153 -0.74 12.12 -30.96
N GLY A 154 0.24 12.73 -31.65
CA GLY A 154 0.13 14.09 -32.20
C GLY A 154 0.54 15.21 -31.22
N ILE A 155 -0.09 16.39 -31.36
CA ILE A 155 0.25 17.63 -30.61
C ILE A 155 0.15 17.44 -29.09
N GLU A 156 -0.74 16.56 -28.64
CA GLU A 156 -0.96 16.26 -27.22
C GLU A 156 0.20 15.46 -26.62
N ALA A 157 0.82 14.56 -27.40
CA ALA A 157 1.99 13.78 -26.99
C ALA A 157 3.22 14.67 -26.77
N GLU A 158 3.46 15.63 -27.68
CA GLU A 158 4.54 16.61 -27.55
C GLU A 158 4.35 17.47 -26.29
N HIS A 159 3.10 17.85 -26.00
CA HIS A 159 2.79 18.71 -24.87
C HIS A 159 2.85 17.99 -23.53
N GLU A 160 2.41 16.72 -23.48
CA GLU A 160 2.59 15.85 -22.31
C GLU A 160 4.06 15.54 -22.07
N GLN A 161 4.84 15.28 -23.11
CA GLN A 161 6.27 15.06 -23.02
C GLN A 161 6.98 16.31 -22.47
N GLN A 162 6.65 17.51 -22.98
CA GLN A 162 7.15 18.76 -22.42
C GLN A 162 6.75 18.98 -20.95
N GLU A 163 5.56 18.56 -20.53
CA GLU A 163 5.17 18.64 -19.11
C GLU A 163 5.95 17.66 -18.24
N ARG A 164 6.20 16.44 -18.74
CA ARG A 164 7.07 15.47 -18.05
C ARG A 164 8.48 16.01 -17.91
N GLU A 165 9.05 16.51 -19.00
CA GLU A 165 10.37 17.14 -19.00
C GLU A 165 10.44 18.28 -17.98
N LYS A 166 9.46 19.19 -17.95
CA LYS A 166 9.39 20.25 -16.93
C LYS A 166 9.25 19.73 -15.50
N ARG A 167 8.51 18.63 -15.28
CA ARG A 167 8.37 18.00 -13.95
C ARG A 167 9.68 17.35 -13.53
N GLU A 168 10.32 16.62 -14.43
CA GLU A 168 11.63 16.02 -14.20
C GLU A 168 12.70 17.08 -13.96
N GLU A 169 12.72 18.16 -14.74
CA GLU A 169 13.60 19.31 -14.51
C GLU A 169 13.34 19.93 -13.15
N LYS A 170 12.08 20.13 -12.76
CA LYS A 170 11.73 20.64 -11.42
C LYS A 170 12.16 19.68 -10.32
N GLN A 171 12.01 18.36 -10.51
CA GLN A 171 12.48 17.36 -9.56
C GLN A 171 14.00 17.37 -9.45
N ARG A 172 14.71 17.38 -10.59
CA ARG A 172 16.17 17.54 -10.64
C ARG A 172 16.61 18.84 -10.00
N LEU A 173 15.88 19.93 -10.17
CA LEU A 173 16.16 21.22 -9.53
C LEU A 173 15.93 21.15 -8.02
N VAL A 174 14.86 20.49 -7.57
CA VAL A 174 14.61 20.23 -6.14
C VAL A 174 15.71 19.34 -5.55
N GLU A 175 16.19 18.34 -6.29
CA GLU A 175 17.32 17.50 -5.87
C GLU A 175 18.64 18.26 -5.83
N LYS A 176 18.92 19.09 -6.85
CA LYS A 176 20.05 20.02 -6.85
C LYS A 176 19.95 21.00 -5.69
N LEU A 177 18.78 21.56 -5.40
CA LEU A 177 18.54 22.40 -4.23
C LEU A 177 18.77 21.64 -2.91
N LYS A 178 18.38 20.36 -2.82
CA LYS A 178 18.70 19.50 -1.66
C LYS A 178 20.20 19.21 -1.54
N GLN A 179 20.93 19.15 -2.64
CA GLN A 179 22.39 18.98 -2.65
C GLN A 179 23.12 20.28 -2.28
N HIS A 180 22.58 21.43 -2.70
CA HIS A 180 23.11 22.78 -2.45
C HIS A 180 22.60 23.40 -1.15
N SER A 181 21.63 22.77 -0.47
CA SER A 181 21.22 23.20 0.86
C SER A 181 22.38 22.97 1.83
N ILE A 182 23.04 24.07 2.21
CA ILE A 182 24.23 24.11 3.09
C ILE A 182 23.96 23.38 4.42
N ILE A 183 22.69 23.28 4.82
CA ILE A 183 22.25 22.59 6.03
C ILE A 183 21.44 21.35 5.63
N LYS A 184 22.10 20.18 5.50
CA LYS A 184 21.41 18.89 5.51
C LYS A 184 20.96 18.60 6.94
N ARG A 185 19.75 19.07 7.32
CA ARG A 185 19.14 18.74 8.61
C ARG A 185 18.86 17.23 8.65
N THR A 186 19.74 16.47 9.29
CA THR A 186 19.45 15.07 9.61
C THR A 186 18.25 15.03 10.54
N LEU A 187 17.23 14.25 10.18
CA LEU A 187 16.05 14.10 11.02
C LEU A 187 16.46 13.67 12.43
N SER A 188 16.08 14.47 13.42
CA SER A 188 16.32 14.17 14.84
C SER A 188 15.69 12.81 15.17
N PRO A 189 16.25 12.01 16.10
CA PRO A 189 15.56 10.81 16.60
C PRO A 189 14.13 11.12 17.04
N LYS A 190 13.90 12.31 17.59
CA LYS A 190 12.58 12.83 17.99
C LYS A 190 11.61 13.09 16.82
N GLU A 191 12.11 13.36 15.62
CA GLU A 191 11.31 13.56 14.41
C GLU A 191 11.00 12.23 13.73
N LYS A 192 11.94 11.28 13.77
CA LYS A 192 11.74 9.91 13.28
C LYS A 192 10.67 9.15 14.07
N THR A 193 10.43 9.51 15.33
CA THR A 193 9.35 8.91 16.14
C THR A 193 7.96 9.50 15.87
N LEU A 194 7.84 10.66 15.20
CA LEU A 194 6.55 11.34 15.00
C LEU A 194 5.50 10.47 14.27
N PRO A 195 5.81 9.74 13.19
CA PRO A 195 4.84 8.85 12.55
C PRO A 195 4.33 7.75 13.51
N ARG A 196 5.22 7.22 14.36
CA ARG A 196 4.86 6.23 15.39
C ARG A 196 3.95 6.84 16.45
N VAL A 197 4.22 8.06 16.88
CA VAL A 197 3.37 8.79 17.83
C VAL A 197 1.98 9.06 17.25
N ILE A 198 1.88 9.44 15.98
CA ILE A 198 0.56 9.62 15.32
C ILE A 198 -0.21 8.30 15.29
N ASN A 199 0.44 7.17 15.02
CA ASN A 199 -0.19 5.86 15.14
C ASN A 199 -0.65 5.63 16.58
N GLN A 200 0.19 5.86 17.59
CA GLN A 200 -0.18 5.74 19.01
C GLN A 200 -1.42 6.59 19.37
N ILE A 201 -1.54 7.82 18.85
CA ILE A 201 -2.72 8.69 19.01
C ILE A 201 -3.98 8.02 18.43
N ASN A 202 -3.89 7.46 17.22
CA ASN A 202 -5.03 6.82 16.56
C ASN A 202 -5.56 5.58 17.30
N TRP A 203 -4.69 4.90 18.05
CA TRP A 203 -5.04 3.70 18.83
C TRP A 203 -5.45 3.99 20.28
N ALA A 204 -5.13 5.18 20.80
CA ALA A 204 -5.28 5.51 22.22
C ALA A 204 -6.71 5.31 22.75
N TRP A 205 -7.74 5.65 21.96
CA TRP A 205 -9.15 5.52 22.38
C TRP A 205 -9.59 4.05 22.53
N GLU A 206 -9.34 3.20 21.53
CA GLU A 206 -9.73 1.79 21.58
C GLU A 206 -8.98 1.03 22.67
N LEU A 207 -7.69 1.35 22.87
CA LEU A 207 -6.88 0.73 23.91
C LEU A 207 -7.32 1.13 25.31
N GLU A 208 -7.63 2.41 25.54
CA GLU A 208 -8.18 2.83 26.84
C GLU A 208 -9.49 2.09 27.13
N GLN A 209 -10.43 2.02 26.18
CA GLN A 209 -11.69 1.30 26.41
C GLN A 209 -11.47 -0.17 26.75
N LEU A 210 -10.49 -0.81 26.10
CA LEU A 210 -10.12 -2.20 26.39
C LEU A 210 -9.54 -2.33 27.81
N LEU A 211 -8.58 -1.47 28.17
CA LEU A 211 -7.95 -1.48 29.50
C LEU A 211 -8.97 -1.21 30.61
N GLN A 212 -9.86 -0.22 30.43
CA GLN A 212 -10.92 0.12 31.38
C GLN A 212 -11.95 -1.01 31.50
N LYS A 213 -12.34 -1.65 30.39
CA LYS A 213 -13.28 -2.79 30.41
C LYS A 213 -12.73 -3.95 31.24
N ASN A 214 -11.43 -4.21 31.17
CA ASN A 214 -10.78 -5.29 31.90
C ASN A 214 -10.24 -4.89 33.28
N LEU A 215 -10.46 -3.64 33.70
CA LEU A 215 -9.96 -3.14 34.98
C LEU A 215 -10.49 -3.93 36.19
N HIS A 216 -11.74 -4.41 36.09
CA HIS A 216 -12.36 -5.26 37.11
C HIS A 216 -11.63 -6.60 37.34
N LEU A 217 -10.73 -7.02 36.45
CA LEU A 217 -9.93 -8.24 36.59
C LEU A 217 -8.68 -8.04 37.46
N VAL A 218 -8.30 -6.79 37.72
CA VAL A 218 -7.10 -6.42 38.51
C VAL A 218 -7.45 -6.12 39.97
N GLY A 219 -8.71 -5.82 40.28
CA GLY A 219 -9.20 -5.56 41.64
C GLY A 219 -9.71 -6.81 42.38
N PRO A 220 -9.86 -6.74 43.72
CA PRO A 220 -10.47 -7.82 44.51
C PRO A 220 -11.94 -8.02 44.10
N ARG A 221 -12.28 -9.22 43.60
CA ARG A 221 -13.64 -9.59 43.14
C ARG A 221 -14.66 -9.48 44.29
N PRO A 222 -15.72 -8.65 44.18
CA PRO A 222 -16.86 -8.75 45.08
C PRO A 222 -17.74 -9.94 44.65
N LYS A 223 -17.79 -11.00 45.46
CA LYS A 223 -18.71 -12.13 45.28
C LYS A 223 -20.14 -11.70 45.66
N ARG A 224 -20.90 -11.05 44.77
CA ARG A 224 -22.35 -10.85 44.97
C ARG A 224 -23.12 -12.09 44.49
N ARG A 225 -23.85 -12.75 45.39
CA ARG A 225 -24.74 -13.88 45.04
C ARG A 225 -26.06 -13.33 44.47
N LEU A 226 -26.48 -13.83 43.30
CA LEU A 226 -27.74 -13.47 42.64
C LEU A 226 -28.95 -14.06 43.38
N SER A 227 -30.04 -13.30 43.45
CA SER A 227 -31.26 -13.69 44.15
C SER A 227 -32.09 -14.72 43.35
N VAL A 228 -32.93 -15.50 44.03
CA VAL A 228 -33.66 -16.64 43.45
C VAL A 228 -34.72 -16.19 42.42
N SER A 229 -35.31 -14.99 42.57
CA SER A 229 -36.26 -14.42 41.61
C SER A 229 -35.60 -13.93 40.32
N GLU A 230 -34.39 -13.39 40.43
CA GLU A 230 -33.56 -12.94 39.30
C GLU A 230 -33.14 -14.13 38.42
N ARG A 231 -32.92 -15.29 39.04
CA ARG A 231 -32.57 -16.56 38.36
C ARG A 231 -33.72 -17.14 37.52
N VAL A 232 -34.98 -16.92 37.93
CA VAL A 232 -36.17 -17.42 37.20
C VAL A 232 -36.48 -16.52 36.00
N VAL A 233 -36.33 -15.21 36.14
CA VAL A 233 -36.49 -14.25 35.03
C VAL A 233 -35.39 -14.42 33.99
N GLU A 234 -34.14 -14.70 34.41
CA GLU A 234 -33.06 -15.09 33.49
C GLU A 234 -33.34 -16.42 32.79
N SER A 235 -33.96 -17.40 33.46
CA SER A 235 -34.30 -18.71 32.86
C SER A 235 -35.37 -18.61 31.75
N ALA A 236 -36.35 -17.72 31.89
CA ALA A 236 -37.41 -17.54 30.90
C ALA A 236 -36.91 -16.77 29.66
N ASN A 237 -36.10 -15.72 29.87
CA ASN A 237 -35.48 -14.98 28.77
C ASN A 237 -34.44 -15.84 28.03
N THR A 238 -33.67 -16.67 28.74
CA THR A 238 -32.70 -17.58 28.10
C THR A 238 -33.36 -18.67 27.26
N VAL A 239 -34.54 -19.19 27.62
CA VAL A 239 -35.25 -20.17 26.77
C VAL A 239 -35.80 -19.54 25.49
N LYS A 240 -36.37 -18.33 25.57
CA LYS A 240 -36.82 -17.57 24.39
C LYS A 240 -35.64 -17.21 23.49
N ASP A 241 -34.54 -16.75 24.06
CA ASP A 241 -33.31 -16.43 23.34
C ASP A 241 -32.65 -17.69 22.76
N ALA A 242 -32.74 -18.84 23.44
CA ALA A 242 -32.27 -20.13 22.95
C ALA A 242 -33.11 -20.65 21.77
N ALA A 243 -34.43 -20.53 21.82
CA ALA A 243 -35.31 -20.90 20.72
C ALA A 243 -35.10 -19.99 19.50
N MET A 244 -35.08 -18.67 19.71
CA MET A 244 -34.82 -17.69 18.65
C MET A 244 -33.43 -17.90 18.02
N SER A 245 -32.41 -18.15 18.84
CA SER A 245 -31.08 -18.46 18.34
C SER A 245 -30.97 -19.80 17.62
N TRP A 246 -31.76 -20.81 18.00
CA TRP A 246 -31.83 -22.09 17.29
C TRP A 246 -32.42 -21.90 15.88
N PHE A 247 -33.54 -21.18 15.76
CA PHE A 247 -34.11 -20.82 14.45
C PHE A 247 -33.16 -19.95 13.62
N TRP A 248 -32.53 -18.95 14.23
CA TRP A 248 -31.53 -18.12 13.58
C TRP A 248 -30.30 -18.92 13.13
N SER A 249 -29.88 -19.90 13.92
CA SER A 249 -28.78 -20.81 13.57
C SER A 249 -29.16 -21.73 12.40
N LEU A 250 -30.38 -22.27 12.37
CA LEU A 250 -30.88 -23.05 11.23
C LEU A 250 -30.89 -22.21 9.95
N PHE A 251 -31.39 -20.98 10.04
CA PHE A 251 -31.38 -20.04 8.91
C PHE A 251 -29.96 -19.74 8.41
N ILE A 252 -29.02 -19.42 9.31
CA ILE A 252 -27.63 -19.11 8.95
C ILE A 252 -26.88 -20.34 8.41
N VAL A 253 -27.16 -21.54 8.91
CA VAL A 253 -26.42 -22.76 8.52
C VAL A 253 -26.94 -23.36 7.23
N TYR A 254 -28.26 -23.33 6.98
CA TYR A 254 -28.86 -24.01 5.83
C TYR A 254 -29.35 -23.05 4.74
N VAL A 255 -30.10 -22.01 5.09
CA VAL A 255 -30.75 -21.14 4.11
C VAL A 255 -29.80 -20.07 3.57
N PHE A 256 -29.09 -19.38 4.46
CA PHE A 256 -28.15 -18.31 4.11
C PHE A 256 -27.04 -18.72 3.12
N PRO A 257 -26.34 -19.88 3.26
CA PRO A 257 -25.31 -20.26 2.30
C PRO A 257 -25.89 -20.62 0.93
N ILE A 258 -27.12 -21.13 0.85
CA ILE A 258 -27.80 -21.39 -0.43
C ILE A 258 -28.08 -20.06 -1.12
N ILE A 259 -28.68 -19.09 -0.41
CA ILE A 259 -28.93 -17.75 -0.94
C ILE A 259 -27.63 -17.09 -1.40
N GLN A 260 -26.57 -17.16 -0.58
CA GLN A 260 -25.26 -16.59 -0.91
C GLN A 260 -24.62 -17.25 -2.14
N ARG A 261 -24.72 -18.58 -2.30
CA ARG A 261 -24.21 -19.30 -3.47
C ARG A 261 -24.98 -18.94 -4.73
N CYS A 262 -26.31 -18.90 -4.68
CA CYS A 262 -27.15 -18.47 -5.80
C CYS A 262 -26.82 -17.03 -6.21
N PHE A 263 -26.69 -16.13 -5.23
CA PHE A 263 -26.27 -14.75 -5.48
C PHE A 263 -24.88 -14.66 -6.13
N ALA A 264 -23.91 -15.45 -5.65
CA ALA A 264 -22.57 -15.50 -6.24
C ALA A 264 -22.57 -16.02 -7.69
N LEU A 265 -23.41 -17.02 -8.02
CA LEU A 265 -23.56 -17.52 -9.39
C LEU A 265 -24.19 -16.49 -10.32
N ILE A 266 -25.21 -15.75 -9.85
CA ILE A 266 -25.81 -14.65 -10.61
C ILE A 266 -24.77 -13.56 -10.89
N LEU A 267 -23.99 -13.15 -9.88
CA LEU A 267 -22.91 -12.17 -10.04
C LEU A 267 -21.83 -12.66 -11.02
N LEU A 268 -21.48 -13.96 -10.99
CA LEU A 268 -20.51 -14.54 -11.92
C LEU A 268 -21.04 -14.54 -13.36
N GLY A 269 -22.29 -14.95 -13.58
CA GLY A 269 -22.93 -14.92 -14.89
C GLY A 269 -22.96 -13.51 -15.48
N HIS A 270 -23.35 -12.52 -14.66
CA HIS A 270 -23.31 -11.11 -15.07
C HIS A 270 -21.88 -10.62 -15.35
N ARG A 271 -20.88 -11.06 -14.56
CA ARG A 271 -19.47 -10.71 -14.79
C ARG A 271 -18.97 -11.24 -16.14
N VAL A 272 -19.34 -12.46 -16.51
CA VAL A 272 -19.00 -13.05 -17.82
C VAL A 272 -19.63 -12.23 -18.95
N MET A 273 -20.93 -11.94 -18.84
CA MET A 273 -21.64 -11.09 -19.82
C MET A 273 -20.98 -9.71 -19.96
N THR A 274 -20.62 -9.10 -18.83
CA THR A 274 -19.92 -7.81 -18.79
C THR A 274 -18.57 -7.86 -19.50
N GLU A 275 -17.79 -8.92 -19.29
CA GLU A 275 -16.49 -9.08 -19.96
C GLU A 275 -16.65 -9.19 -21.48
N VAL A 276 -17.68 -9.89 -21.96
CA VAL A 276 -18.00 -9.96 -23.39
C VAL A 276 -18.31 -8.57 -23.96
N VAL A 277 -19.15 -7.79 -23.29
CA VAL A 277 -19.47 -6.41 -23.73
C VAL A 277 -18.23 -5.52 -23.69
N LEU A 278 -17.41 -5.59 -22.65
CA LEU A 278 -16.16 -4.83 -22.58
C LEU A 278 -15.19 -5.17 -23.72
N ARG A 279 -15.09 -6.46 -24.11
CA ARG A 279 -14.29 -6.88 -25.28
C ARG A 279 -14.81 -6.28 -26.59
N ILE A 280 -16.12 -6.16 -26.74
CA ILE A 280 -16.76 -5.52 -27.90
C ILE A 280 -16.44 -4.02 -27.91
N LEU A 281 -16.57 -3.33 -26.77
CA LEU A 281 -16.28 -1.89 -26.65
C LEU A 281 -14.79 -1.57 -26.87
N GLU A 282 -13.90 -2.48 -26.49
CA GLU A 282 -12.45 -2.38 -26.69
C GLU A 282 -11.97 -2.90 -28.04
N PHE A 283 -12.89 -3.39 -28.88
CA PHE A 283 -12.54 -3.89 -30.21
C PHE A 283 -11.89 -2.78 -31.04
N ARG A 284 -10.73 -3.11 -31.63
CA ARG A 284 -9.99 -2.23 -32.53
C ARG A 284 -9.88 -2.90 -33.89
N ALA A 285 -10.41 -2.25 -34.93
CA ALA A 285 -10.31 -2.76 -36.30
C ALA A 285 -8.85 -2.81 -36.81
N ARG A 286 -8.01 -1.88 -36.33
CA ARG A 286 -6.55 -1.84 -36.59
C ARG A 286 -5.81 -1.36 -35.32
N PRO A 287 -4.56 -1.79 -35.07
CA PRO A 287 -3.85 -1.50 -33.82
C PRO A 287 -3.62 0.00 -33.54
N HIS A 288 -3.62 0.86 -34.57
CA HIS A 288 -3.45 2.32 -34.44
C HIS A 288 -4.76 3.12 -34.52
N HIS A 289 -5.92 2.47 -34.67
CA HIS A 289 -7.21 3.17 -34.70
C HIS A 289 -7.86 3.22 -33.31
N ALA A 290 -8.67 4.26 -33.11
CA ALA A 290 -9.48 4.46 -31.92
C ALA A 290 -10.43 3.27 -31.67
N ALA A 291 -10.58 2.84 -30.40
CA ALA A 291 -11.57 1.84 -30.04
C ALA A 291 -12.99 2.42 -30.08
N LEU A 292 -14.03 1.59 -30.04
CA LEU A 292 -15.41 2.07 -30.10
C LEU A 292 -15.73 3.06 -28.95
N LYS A 293 -15.20 2.77 -27.76
CA LYS A 293 -15.25 3.66 -26.59
C LYS A 293 -14.60 5.04 -26.78
N ASP A 294 -13.63 5.14 -27.68
CA ASP A 294 -12.92 6.39 -27.95
C ASP A 294 -13.67 7.25 -28.98
N LEU A 295 -14.59 6.65 -29.74
CA LEU A 295 -15.40 7.32 -30.76
C LEU A 295 -16.68 7.93 -30.18
N SER A 296 -17.35 7.19 -29.28
CA SER A 296 -18.70 7.46 -28.80
C SER A 296 -18.74 7.67 -27.28
N ALA A 297 -19.46 8.70 -26.82
CA ALA A 297 -19.64 9.00 -25.40
C ALA A 297 -20.48 7.92 -24.72
N THR A 298 -21.46 7.36 -25.44
CA THR A 298 -22.34 6.30 -24.92
C THR A 298 -21.58 5.01 -24.69
N ALA A 299 -20.77 4.58 -25.67
CA ALA A 299 -19.91 3.41 -25.56
C ALA A 299 -18.98 3.51 -24.34
N GLN A 300 -18.42 4.69 -24.12
CA GLN A 300 -17.58 4.97 -22.97
C GLN A 300 -18.35 4.96 -21.64
N GLN A 301 -19.54 5.57 -21.59
CA GLN A 301 -20.36 5.58 -20.38
C GLN A 301 -20.78 4.17 -19.97
N VAL A 302 -21.15 3.33 -20.94
CA VAL A 302 -21.43 1.91 -20.73
C VAL A 302 -20.19 1.20 -20.17
N GLU A 303 -19.01 1.42 -20.75
CA GLU A 303 -17.77 0.82 -20.26
C GLU A 303 -17.51 1.18 -18.79
N ILE A 304 -17.62 2.47 -18.42
CA ILE A 304 -17.39 2.94 -17.05
C ILE A 304 -18.35 2.25 -16.08
N ARG A 305 -19.64 2.17 -16.42
CA ARG A 305 -20.65 1.50 -15.58
C ARG A 305 -20.37 0.01 -15.42
N LEU A 306 -19.98 -0.66 -16.50
CA LEU A 306 -19.59 -2.06 -16.49
C LEU A 306 -18.33 -2.30 -15.65
N GLN A 307 -17.32 -1.42 -15.74
CA GLN A 307 -16.12 -1.51 -14.92
C GLN A 307 -16.39 -1.26 -13.44
N GLN A 308 -17.21 -0.27 -13.10
CA GLN A 308 -17.67 -0.01 -11.72
C GLN A 308 -18.35 -1.25 -11.14
N PHE A 309 -19.26 -1.86 -11.89
CA PHE A 309 -19.93 -3.10 -11.50
C PHE A 309 -18.93 -4.25 -11.26
N CYS A 310 -17.92 -4.40 -12.11
CA CYS A 310 -16.89 -5.43 -11.93
C CYS A 310 -16.03 -5.22 -10.68
N TYR A 311 -15.84 -3.97 -10.26
CA TYR A 311 -14.98 -3.62 -9.13
C TYR A 311 -15.71 -3.67 -7.78
N TRP A 312 -17.00 -3.37 -7.74
CA TRP A 312 -17.81 -3.32 -6.52
C TRP A 312 -17.74 -4.58 -5.65
N PRO A 313 -17.83 -5.82 -6.17
CA PRO A 313 -17.74 -7.03 -5.34
C PRO A 313 -16.43 -7.10 -4.57
N ILE A 314 -15.31 -6.74 -5.21
CA ILE A 314 -13.98 -6.77 -4.59
C ILE A 314 -13.82 -5.66 -3.56
N GLN A 315 -14.32 -4.45 -3.85
CA GLN A 315 -14.35 -3.37 -2.87
C GLN A 315 -15.19 -3.73 -1.64
N HIS A 316 -16.38 -4.30 -1.85
CA HIS A 316 -17.26 -4.76 -0.78
C HIS A 316 -16.57 -5.81 0.09
N MET A 317 -15.83 -6.73 -0.52
CA MET A 317 -15.05 -7.72 0.20
C MET A 317 -13.92 -7.11 1.03
N LYS A 318 -13.14 -6.17 0.49
CA LYS A 318 -12.12 -5.43 1.26
C LYS A 318 -12.74 -4.69 2.45
N LEU A 319 -13.91 -4.11 2.26
CA LEU A 319 -14.70 -3.48 3.33
C LEU A 319 -15.19 -4.46 4.39
N ARG A 320 -15.53 -5.69 3.98
CA ARG A 320 -15.90 -6.75 4.93
C ARG A 320 -14.70 -7.24 5.72
N GLN A 321 -13.54 -7.39 5.08
CA GLN A 321 -12.27 -7.72 5.75
C GLN A 321 -11.92 -6.68 6.81
N ARG A 322 -12.14 -5.38 6.54
CA ARG A 322 -11.97 -4.32 7.54
C ARG A 322 -12.77 -4.57 8.83
N LYS A 323 -14.00 -5.10 8.74
CA LYS A 323 -14.81 -5.39 9.95
C LYS A 323 -14.21 -6.50 10.81
N ASN A 324 -13.29 -7.29 10.27
CA ASN A 324 -12.56 -8.34 11.00
C ASN A 324 -11.29 -7.80 11.68
N ASP A 325 -10.95 -6.52 11.47
CA ASP A 325 -9.81 -5.84 12.07
C ASP A 325 -10.26 -4.70 13.00
N TRP A 326 -9.32 -4.16 13.77
CA TRP A 326 -9.52 -2.99 14.64
C TRP A 326 -9.96 -1.75 13.85
N ALA A 327 -10.89 -0.95 14.37
CA ALA A 327 -11.36 0.24 13.64
C ALA A 327 -10.32 1.37 13.63
N SER A 328 -9.34 1.35 14.56
CA SER A 328 -8.16 2.24 14.55
C SER A 328 -7.19 2.02 13.38
N VAL A 329 -7.36 0.96 12.58
CA VAL A 329 -6.53 0.74 11.37
C VAL A 329 -6.91 1.73 10.27
N THR A 330 -6.01 2.68 10.00
CA THR A 330 -6.26 3.82 9.09
C THR A 330 -6.13 3.47 7.60
N THR A 331 -5.43 2.39 7.24
CA THR A 331 -5.11 2.02 5.85
C THR A 331 -6.33 1.76 4.96
N SER A 332 -7.43 1.27 5.53
CA SER A 332 -8.66 0.96 4.78
C SER A 332 -9.66 2.13 4.70
N HIS A 333 -9.37 3.28 5.33
CA HIS A 333 -10.29 4.43 5.35
C HIS A 333 -10.49 5.05 3.95
N PRO A 334 -9.43 5.25 3.13
CA PRO A 334 -9.59 5.70 1.75
C PRO A 334 -10.48 4.76 0.91
N ASP A 335 -10.31 3.44 1.05
CA ASP A 335 -11.12 2.45 0.33
C ASP A 335 -12.60 2.56 0.67
N TYR A 336 -12.92 2.81 1.94
CA TYR A 336 -14.30 3.05 2.38
C TYR A 336 -14.88 4.30 1.74
N ILE A 337 -14.14 5.41 1.80
CA ILE A 337 -14.62 6.69 1.26
C ILE A 337 -14.86 6.57 -0.24
N ARG A 338 -13.96 5.91 -0.98
CA ARG A 338 -14.09 5.68 -2.42
C ARG A 338 -15.30 4.80 -2.78
N PHE A 339 -15.49 3.70 -2.05
CA PHE A 339 -16.64 2.81 -2.28
C PHE A 339 -17.97 3.55 -2.08
N PHE A 340 -18.13 4.26 -0.96
CA PHE A 340 -19.36 5.00 -0.69
C PHE A 340 -19.53 6.21 -1.60
N ASN A 341 -18.45 6.87 -2.03
CA ASN A 341 -18.53 7.92 -3.04
C ASN A 341 -19.07 7.38 -4.37
N SER A 342 -18.51 6.26 -4.84
CA SER A 342 -19.00 5.58 -6.06
C SER A 342 -20.46 5.16 -5.92
N LEU A 343 -20.83 4.48 -4.84
CA LEU A 343 -22.21 4.02 -4.62
C LEU A 343 -23.21 5.19 -4.56
N TRP A 344 -22.85 6.28 -3.87
CA TRP A 344 -23.69 7.46 -3.72
C TRP A 344 -23.86 8.22 -5.04
N LEU A 345 -22.79 8.32 -5.84
CA LEU A 345 -22.85 8.91 -7.17
C LEU A 345 -23.74 8.11 -8.12
N VAL A 346 -23.59 6.78 -8.16
CA VAL A 346 -24.45 5.93 -9.00
C VAL A 346 -25.90 6.01 -8.54
N ALA A 347 -26.17 5.98 -7.24
CA ALA A 347 -27.52 6.11 -6.72
C ALA A 347 -28.17 7.44 -7.12
N ASN A 348 -27.46 8.57 -6.93
CA ASN A 348 -27.97 9.88 -7.34
C ASN A 348 -28.14 10.00 -8.86
N ASP A 349 -27.20 9.45 -9.64
CA ASP A 349 -27.30 9.45 -11.09
C ASP A 349 -28.54 8.67 -11.56
N VAL A 350 -28.84 7.51 -10.95
CA VAL A 350 -30.06 6.74 -11.21
C VAL A 350 -31.32 7.50 -10.78
N ILE A 351 -31.33 8.12 -9.60
CA ILE A 351 -32.50 8.88 -9.11
C ILE A 351 -32.79 10.07 -10.05
N ILE A 352 -31.77 10.86 -10.38
CA ILE A 352 -31.89 11.98 -11.32
C ILE A 352 -32.25 11.46 -12.72
N GLY A 353 -31.69 10.32 -13.12
CA GLY A 353 -31.96 9.67 -14.40
C GLY A 353 -33.41 9.23 -14.54
N ILE A 354 -34.01 8.63 -13.51
CA ILE A 354 -35.42 8.25 -13.52
C ILE A 354 -36.31 9.49 -13.65
N ALA A 355 -36.02 10.56 -12.90
CA ALA A 355 -36.78 11.82 -12.99
C ALA A 355 -36.64 12.47 -14.38
N MET A 356 -35.42 12.58 -14.90
CA MET A 356 -35.13 13.13 -16.22
C MET A 356 -35.73 12.28 -17.34
N GLY A 357 -35.62 10.95 -17.25
CA GLY A 357 -36.14 10.00 -18.23
C GLY A 357 -37.66 10.03 -18.30
N SER A 358 -38.34 10.06 -17.14
CA SER A 358 -39.80 10.22 -17.10
C SER A 358 -40.24 11.49 -17.80
N TYR A 359 -39.56 12.61 -17.54
CA TYR A 359 -39.85 13.88 -18.18
C TYR A 359 -39.64 13.84 -19.71
N ILE A 360 -38.53 13.26 -20.16
CA ILE A 360 -38.21 13.12 -21.59
C ILE A 360 -39.21 12.20 -22.31
N ILE A 361 -39.59 11.08 -21.69
CA ILE A 361 -40.52 10.11 -22.28
C ILE A 361 -41.92 10.72 -22.45
N GLU A 362 -42.42 11.42 -21.42
CA GLU A 362 -43.74 12.05 -21.45
C GLU A 362 -43.82 13.16 -22.52
N HIS A 363 -42.72 13.87 -22.75
CA HIS A 363 -42.66 15.02 -23.67
C HIS A 363 -41.87 14.70 -24.95
N ALA A 364 -41.68 13.42 -25.32
CA ALA A 364 -40.79 13.02 -26.41
C ALA A 364 -41.16 13.66 -27.75
N ASP A 365 -42.45 13.79 -28.06
CA ASP A 365 -42.94 14.45 -29.27
C ASP A 365 -42.59 15.94 -29.30
N TRP A 366 -42.80 16.63 -28.17
CA TRP A 366 -42.48 18.06 -28.04
C TRP A 366 -40.98 18.30 -28.14
N VAL A 367 -40.16 17.54 -27.39
CA VAL A 367 -38.70 17.66 -27.45
C VAL A 367 -38.20 17.33 -28.87
N GLY A 368 -38.81 16.35 -29.54
CA GLY A 368 -38.47 15.99 -30.92
C GLY A 368 -38.76 17.10 -31.91
N GLN A 369 -39.93 17.72 -31.81
CA GLN A 369 -40.26 18.87 -32.63
C GLN A 369 -39.31 20.04 -32.37
N GLN A 370 -38.99 20.33 -31.10
CA GLN A 370 -38.05 21.41 -30.76
C GLN A 370 -36.65 21.16 -31.29
N ILE A 371 -36.12 19.94 -31.16
CA ILE A 371 -34.80 19.58 -31.72
C ILE A 371 -34.84 19.68 -33.25
N GLY A 372 -35.93 19.25 -33.91
CA GLY A 372 -36.11 19.40 -35.35
C GLY A 372 -36.09 20.86 -35.81
N ILE A 373 -36.82 21.74 -35.12
CA ILE A 373 -36.83 23.19 -35.40
C ILE A 373 -35.43 23.77 -35.19
N LEU A 374 -34.80 23.46 -34.06
CA LEU A 374 -33.45 23.94 -33.74
C LEU A 374 -32.43 23.52 -34.81
N LEU A 375 -32.51 22.27 -35.26
CA LEU A 375 -31.63 21.72 -36.27
C LEU A 375 -31.81 22.45 -37.61
N ARG A 376 -33.05 22.70 -38.04
CA ARG A 376 -33.33 23.43 -39.27
C ARG A 376 -32.85 24.89 -39.20
N VAL A 377 -33.15 25.60 -38.11
CA VAL A 377 -32.75 27.00 -37.94
C VAL A 377 -31.22 27.14 -37.90
N TYR A 378 -30.52 26.37 -37.05
CA TYR A 378 -29.09 26.59 -36.82
C TYR A 378 -28.17 25.85 -37.80
N THR A 379 -28.58 24.69 -38.32
CA THR A 379 -27.70 23.88 -39.20
C THR A 379 -28.03 23.98 -40.69
N VAL A 380 -29.16 24.58 -41.05
CA VAL A 380 -29.57 24.83 -42.45
C VAL A 380 -29.71 26.34 -42.68
N GLU A 381 -30.72 26.97 -42.10
CA GLU A 381 -31.09 28.37 -42.40
C GLU A 381 -29.98 29.37 -42.04
N ALA A 382 -29.36 29.24 -40.86
CA ALA A 382 -28.27 30.10 -40.43
C ALA A 382 -27.02 29.94 -41.33
N LEU A 383 -26.74 28.72 -41.82
CA LEU A 383 -25.63 28.48 -42.75
C LEU A 383 -25.93 29.04 -44.14
N GLN A 384 -27.15 28.84 -44.66
CA GLN A 384 -27.58 29.41 -45.94
C GLN A 384 -27.53 30.95 -45.90
N THR A 385 -28.04 31.55 -44.83
CA THR A 385 -28.00 33.01 -44.64
C THR A 385 -26.56 33.52 -44.55
N SER A 386 -25.68 32.80 -43.85
CA SER A 386 -24.27 33.17 -43.78
C SER A 386 -23.59 33.08 -45.15
N ILE A 387 -23.77 31.97 -45.88
CA ILE A 387 -23.15 31.76 -47.21
C ILE A 387 -23.65 32.80 -48.23
N THR A 388 -24.96 33.07 -48.26
CA THR A 388 -25.53 34.09 -49.16
C THR A 388 -25.02 35.50 -48.80
N TRP A 389 -24.84 35.80 -47.51
CA TRP A 389 -24.19 37.04 -47.06
C TRP A 389 -22.72 37.12 -47.49
N LEU A 390 -21.98 36.01 -47.45
CA LEU A 390 -20.60 35.92 -47.95
C LEU A 390 -20.49 36.11 -49.48
N MET A 391 -21.48 35.67 -50.26
CA MET A 391 -21.51 35.83 -51.72
C MET A 391 -21.75 37.29 -52.16
N GLY A 392 -22.36 38.10 -51.30
CA GLY A 392 -22.47 39.54 -51.47
C GLY A 392 -21.18 40.26 -51.07
N TRP A 393 -21.29 41.30 -50.24
CA TRP A 393 -20.14 42.06 -49.71
C TRP A 393 -20.13 42.00 -48.17
N PRO A 394 -19.63 40.91 -47.57
CA PRO A 394 -19.63 40.74 -46.13
C PRO A 394 -18.79 41.83 -45.46
N ALA A 395 -19.36 42.56 -44.50
CA ALA A 395 -18.69 43.62 -43.74
C ALA A 395 -17.98 44.69 -44.60
N GLY A 396 -18.43 44.91 -45.85
CA GLY A 396 -17.80 45.86 -46.78
C GLY A 396 -16.52 45.35 -47.45
N LEU A 397 -16.13 44.08 -47.26
CA LEU A 397 -15.04 43.44 -48.01
C LEU A 397 -15.53 43.09 -49.42
N LYS A 398 -14.85 43.65 -50.42
CA LYS A 398 -15.08 43.30 -51.83
C LYS A 398 -14.36 41.99 -52.16
N LEU A 399 -15.10 40.89 -52.12
CA LEU A 399 -14.62 39.55 -52.45
C LEU A 399 -14.63 39.31 -53.97
N ASN A 400 -13.99 38.22 -54.40
CA ASN A 400 -14.06 37.79 -55.80
C ASN A 400 -15.43 37.13 -56.06
N ASN A 401 -16.26 37.77 -56.88
CA ASN A 401 -17.64 37.33 -57.11
C ASN A 401 -17.72 35.92 -57.73
N GLU A 402 -16.87 35.60 -58.71
CA GLU A 402 -16.90 34.30 -59.41
C GLU A 402 -16.55 33.15 -58.45
N LEU A 403 -15.47 33.32 -57.67
CA LEU A 403 -15.07 32.31 -56.69
C LEU A 403 -16.06 32.20 -55.54
N ALA A 404 -16.61 33.33 -55.07
CA ALA A 404 -17.61 33.34 -54.01
C ALA A 404 -18.91 32.64 -54.47
N ALA A 405 -19.34 32.87 -55.72
CA ALA A 405 -20.49 32.17 -56.31
C ALA A 405 -20.23 30.66 -56.42
N PHE A 406 -19.07 30.25 -56.97
CA PHE A 406 -18.73 28.82 -57.08
C PHE A 406 -18.69 28.10 -55.72
N LEU A 407 -18.01 28.67 -54.71
CA LEU A 407 -17.95 28.09 -53.37
C LEU A 407 -19.32 28.12 -52.69
N GLY A 408 -20.07 29.21 -52.87
CA GLY A 408 -21.42 29.38 -52.34
C GLY A 408 -22.37 28.31 -52.87
N ASP A 409 -22.48 28.17 -54.19
CA ASP A 409 -23.34 27.19 -54.85
C ASP A 409 -22.98 25.75 -54.44
N LEU A 410 -21.69 25.43 -54.34
CA LEU A 410 -21.22 24.11 -53.89
C LEU A 410 -21.68 23.80 -52.46
N PHE A 411 -21.50 24.74 -51.52
CA PHE A 411 -21.89 24.51 -50.12
C PHE A 411 -23.41 24.55 -49.93
N LEU A 412 -24.12 25.43 -50.63
CA LEU A 412 -25.58 25.48 -50.62
C LEU A 412 -26.18 24.16 -51.14
N TRP A 413 -25.64 23.60 -52.22
CA TRP A 413 -26.08 22.30 -52.74
C TRP A 413 -25.96 21.18 -51.70
N VAL A 414 -24.85 21.13 -50.94
CA VAL A 414 -24.69 20.14 -49.85
C VAL A 414 -25.64 20.41 -48.69
N ILE A 415 -25.91 21.68 -48.36
CA ILE A 415 -26.86 22.05 -47.31
C ILE A 415 -28.29 21.65 -47.72
N ASP A 416 -28.67 21.84 -48.98
CA ASP A 416 -29.99 21.46 -49.48
C ASP A 416 -30.17 19.93 -49.44
N TYR A 417 -29.13 19.17 -49.81
CA TYR A 417 -29.11 17.72 -49.63
C TYR A 417 -29.27 17.32 -48.15
N TRP A 418 -28.55 18.01 -47.25
CA TRP A 418 -28.67 17.77 -45.80
C TRP A 418 -30.06 18.14 -45.26
N SER A 419 -30.70 19.21 -45.77
CA SER A 419 -32.07 19.57 -45.42
C SER A 419 -33.04 18.44 -45.75
N GLY A 420 -32.90 17.80 -46.91
CA GLY A 420 -33.70 16.63 -47.26
C GLY A 420 -33.49 15.44 -46.30
N PHE A 421 -32.27 15.25 -45.80
CA PHE A 421 -32.00 14.26 -44.75
C PHE A 421 -32.65 14.63 -43.41
N ILE A 422 -32.68 15.92 -43.03
CA ILE A 422 -33.39 16.38 -41.83
C ILE A 422 -34.89 16.14 -41.95
N ASP A 423 -35.49 16.41 -43.10
CA ASP A 423 -36.92 16.18 -43.34
C ASP A 423 -37.27 14.67 -43.24
N PHE A 424 -36.36 13.80 -43.68
CA PHE A 424 -36.47 12.35 -43.47
C PHE A 424 -36.32 11.94 -41.99
N LEU A 425 -35.43 12.59 -41.25
CA LEU A 425 -35.17 12.28 -39.84
C LEU A 425 -36.27 12.80 -38.89
N GLN A 426 -36.95 13.88 -39.26
CA GLN A 426 -37.97 14.55 -38.45
C GLN A 426 -39.03 13.60 -37.85
N PRO A 427 -39.68 12.69 -38.61
CA PRO A 427 -40.66 11.75 -38.03
C PRO A 427 -40.04 10.69 -37.12
N MET A 428 -38.74 10.38 -37.27
CA MET A 428 -38.02 9.41 -36.43
C MET A 428 -37.50 10.04 -35.12
N LEU A 429 -37.42 11.37 -35.07
CA LEU A 429 -36.78 12.10 -33.98
C LEU A 429 -37.46 11.90 -32.62
N PRO A 430 -38.81 11.92 -32.50
CA PRO A 430 -39.51 11.58 -31.26
C PRO A 430 -39.20 10.16 -30.75
N HIS A 431 -39.10 9.17 -31.64
CA HIS A 431 -38.77 7.79 -31.27
C HIS A 431 -37.33 7.65 -30.76
N ILE A 432 -36.39 8.36 -31.39
CA ILE A 432 -35.00 8.42 -30.92
C ILE A 432 -34.95 9.04 -29.52
N ILE A 433 -35.66 10.14 -29.29
CA ILE A 433 -35.72 10.80 -27.97
C ILE A 433 -36.39 9.92 -26.93
N TRP A 434 -37.46 9.22 -27.29
CA TRP A 434 -38.11 8.27 -26.40
C TRP A 434 -37.13 7.17 -25.97
N PHE A 435 -36.33 6.64 -26.91
CA PHE A 435 -35.29 5.65 -26.61
C PHE A 435 -34.17 6.25 -25.73
N ILE A 436 -33.77 7.49 -25.98
CA ILE A 436 -32.84 8.23 -25.10
C ILE A 436 -33.44 8.38 -23.69
N GLY A 437 -34.72 8.72 -23.59
CA GLY A 437 -35.45 8.80 -22.33
C GLY A 437 -35.45 7.47 -21.58
N PHE A 438 -35.70 6.35 -22.28
CA PHE A 438 -35.63 4.99 -21.71
C PHE A 438 -34.22 4.65 -21.20
N SER A 439 -33.16 5.09 -21.88
CA SER A 439 -31.78 4.85 -21.41
C SER A 439 -31.48 5.45 -20.04
N SER A 440 -32.27 6.44 -19.60
CA SER A 440 -32.11 7.13 -18.31
C SER A 440 -32.35 6.24 -17.08
N PHE A 441 -32.94 5.05 -17.23
CA PHE A 441 -32.97 4.04 -16.17
C PHE A 441 -31.56 3.60 -15.74
N GLY A 442 -30.57 3.70 -16.63
CA GLY A 442 -29.16 3.49 -16.33
C GLY A 442 -28.47 4.69 -15.64
N GLY A 443 -29.20 5.77 -15.36
CA GLY A 443 -28.73 7.02 -14.77
C GLY A 443 -28.73 8.21 -15.73
N ALA A 444 -28.75 9.44 -15.21
CA ALA A 444 -28.81 10.70 -15.98
C ALA A 444 -27.60 10.91 -16.90
N SER A 445 -26.46 10.30 -16.55
CA SER A 445 -25.26 10.26 -17.40
C SER A 445 -25.48 9.56 -18.75
N MET A 446 -26.39 8.59 -18.84
CA MET A 446 -26.67 7.83 -20.07
C MET A 446 -27.35 8.68 -21.17
N PRO A 447 -28.50 9.33 -20.92
CA PRO A 447 -29.14 10.18 -21.92
C PRO A 447 -28.23 11.36 -22.30
N LEU A 448 -27.45 11.90 -21.36
CA LEU A 448 -26.49 12.96 -21.64
C LEU A 448 -25.41 12.52 -22.64
N ALA A 449 -24.86 11.32 -22.46
CA ALA A 449 -23.90 10.74 -23.40
C ALA A 449 -24.55 10.50 -24.78
N MET A 450 -25.79 10.04 -24.81
CA MET A 450 -26.54 9.85 -26.06
C MET A 450 -26.82 11.16 -26.79
N PHE A 451 -27.18 12.23 -26.07
CA PHE A 451 -27.36 13.56 -26.66
C PHE A 451 -26.04 14.11 -27.23
N SER A 452 -24.90 13.88 -26.58
CA SER A 452 -23.57 14.27 -27.09
C SER A 452 -23.22 13.55 -28.41
N ASP A 453 -23.52 12.26 -28.51
CA ASP A 453 -23.32 11.48 -29.74
C ASP A 453 -24.33 11.86 -30.83
N LEU A 454 -25.59 12.13 -30.46
CA LEU A 454 -26.62 12.63 -31.38
C LEU A 454 -26.20 13.98 -31.98
N LEU A 455 -25.74 14.93 -31.15
CA LEU A 455 -25.20 16.21 -31.62
C LEU A 455 -24.05 16.00 -32.63
N SER A 456 -23.16 15.05 -32.38
CA SER A 456 -22.04 14.74 -33.27
C SER A 456 -22.51 14.18 -34.61
N ALA A 457 -23.54 13.33 -34.62
CA ALA A 457 -24.13 12.80 -35.84
C ALA A 457 -24.89 13.88 -36.65
N LEU A 458 -25.67 14.72 -35.96
CA LEU A 458 -26.48 15.77 -36.58
C LEU A 458 -25.67 16.95 -37.14
N THR A 459 -24.38 17.06 -36.82
CA THR A 459 -23.50 18.17 -37.25
C THR A 459 -22.35 17.73 -38.16
N ILE A 460 -22.45 16.53 -38.75
CA ILE A 460 -21.38 15.95 -39.58
C ILE A 460 -21.11 16.75 -40.85
N HIS A 461 -22.13 17.39 -41.44
CA HIS A 461 -21.99 18.25 -42.61
C HIS A 461 -21.16 19.51 -42.30
N ILE A 462 -21.34 20.11 -41.12
CA ILE A 462 -20.53 21.26 -40.67
C ILE A 462 -19.06 20.85 -40.49
N TYR A 463 -18.82 19.65 -39.96
CA TYR A 463 -17.46 19.09 -39.89
C TYR A 463 -16.85 18.90 -41.29
N SER A 464 -17.64 18.40 -42.25
CA SER A 464 -17.23 18.25 -43.65
C SER A 464 -16.87 19.61 -44.29
N PHE A 465 -17.69 20.65 -44.09
CA PHE A 465 -17.42 22.01 -44.60
C PHE A 465 -16.15 22.61 -44.00
N TYR A 466 -15.95 22.46 -42.70
CA TYR A 466 -14.71 22.87 -42.04
C TYR A 466 -13.50 22.13 -42.64
N LEU A 467 -13.60 20.80 -42.82
CA LEU A 467 -12.53 19.98 -43.38
C LEU A 467 -12.16 20.40 -44.81
N ALA A 468 -13.17 20.62 -45.66
CA ALA A 468 -12.99 21.05 -47.05
C ALA A 468 -12.39 22.47 -47.14
N SER A 469 -13.00 23.45 -46.46
CA SER A 469 -12.55 24.84 -46.48
C SER A 469 -11.16 25.03 -45.85
N ALA A 470 -10.85 24.33 -44.75
CA ALA A 470 -9.51 24.35 -44.15
C ALA A 470 -8.46 23.78 -45.09
N ARG A 471 -8.76 22.69 -45.82
CA ARG A 471 -7.84 22.10 -46.79
C ARG A 471 -7.58 23.04 -47.97
N ILE A 472 -8.61 23.66 -48.51
CA ILE A 472 -8.49 24.65 -49.61
C ILE A 472 -7.64 25.83 -49.14
N PHE A 473 -7.93 26.39 -47.97
CA PHE A 473 -7.18 27.51 -47.40
C PHE A 473 -5.70 27.16 -47.14
N ASN A 474 -5.44 25.98 -46.56
CA ASN A 474 -4.08 25.50 -46.31
C ASN A 474 -3.28 25.31 -47.62
N TRP A 475 -3.91 24.70 -48.63
CA TRP A 475 -3.30 24.53 -49.95
C TRP A 475 -2.97 25.88 -50.58
N GLN A 476 -3.90 26.83 -50.56
CA GLN A 476 -3.68 28.17 -51.10
C GLN A 476 -2.52 28.88 -50.38
N LEU A 477 -2.47 28.82 -49.04
CA LEU A 477 -1.41 29.44 -48.25
C LEU A 477 -0.05 28.76 -48.51
N SER A 478 -0.01 27.44 -48.63
CA SER A 478 1.21 26.69 -48.94
C SER A 478 1.77 26.99 -50.33
N ILE A 479 0.88 27.12 -51.34
CA ILE A 479 1.26 27.54 -52.69
C ILE A 479 1.77 28.98 -52.66
N LEU A 480 1.10 29.86 -51.92
CA LEU A 480 1.48 31.26 -51.80
C LEU A 480 2.87 31.42 -51.16
N ILE A 481 3.17 30.67 -50.09
CA ILE A 481 4.51 30.63 -49.48
C ILE A 481 5.54 30.13 -50.49
N SER A 482 5.23 29.08 -51.24
CA SER A 482 6.14 28.50 -52.23
C SER A 482 6.45 29.48 -53.38
N LEU A 483 5.42 30.16 -53.90
CA LEU A 483 5.56 31.21 -54.91
C LEU A 483 6.27 32.46 -54.37
N PHE A 484 6.06 32.79 -53.09
CA PHE A 484 6.82 33.87 -52.45
C PHE A 484 8.32 33.56 -52.37
N HIS A 485 8.69 32.29 -52.16
CA HIS A 485 10.08 31.85 -52.27
C HIS A 485 10.61 31.92 -53.70
N LEU A 486 9.78 31.58 -54.70
CA LEU A 486 10.11 31.71 -56.13
C LEU A 486 10.53 33.15 -56.47
N PHE A 487 9.82 34.20 -56.02
CA PHE A 487 10.24 35.61 -56.25
C PHE A 487 11.56 35.99 -55.60
N ARG A 488 11.90 35.32 -54.50
CA ARG A 488 13.15 35.58 -53.78
C ARG A 488 14.34 34.81 -54.37
N GLY A 489 14.16 34.07 -55.48
CA GLY A 489 15.19 33.18 -56.03
C GLY A 489 15.49 32.00 -55.11
N LYS A 490 14.50 31.55 -54.32
CA LYS A 490 14.66 30.51 -53.30
C LYS A 490 13.75 29.31 -53.60
N LYS A 491 14.18 28.12 -53.16
CA LYS A 491 13.44 26.85 -53.28
C LYS A 491 13.48 26.11 -51.95
N HIS A 492 12.34 25.56 -51.52
CA HIS A 492 12.33 24.66 -50.38
C HIS A 492 12.80 23.26 -50.80
N ASN A 493 13.88 22.79 -50.19
CA ASN A 493 14.43 21.47 -50.43
C ASN A 493 13.86 20.47 -49.41
N VAL A 494 12.91 19.66 -49.85
CA VAL A 494 12.20 18.68 -49.01
C VAL A 494 13.16 17.64 -48.41
N LEU A 495 14.20 17.25 -49.15
CA LEU A 495 15.15 16.21 -48.70
C LEU A 495 16.06 16.69 -47.55
N ARG A 496 16.34 17.99 -47.48
CA ARG A 496 17.20 18.61 -46.45
C ARG A 496 16.43 19.53 -45.49
N ASN A 497 15.10 19.60 -45.63
CA ASN A 497 14.17 20.45 -44.89
C ASN A 497 14.71 21.89 -44.67
N ARG A 498 15.22 22.51 -45.75
CA ARG A 498 15.82 23.87 -45.71
C ARG A 498 15.50 24.65 -46.98
N ILE A 499 15.75 25.96 -46.95
CA ILE A 499 15.53 26.86 -48.10
C ILE A 499 16.87 27.09 -48.80
N ASP A 500 16.99 26.63 -50.03
CA ASP A 500 18.18 26.78 -50.88
C ASP A 500 17.95 27.90 -51.91
N SER A 501 19.01 28.54 -52.41
CA SER A 501 18.94 29.43 -53.58
C SER A 501 18.79 28.59 -54.85
N CYS A 502 17.97 29.06 -55.80
CA CYS A 502 17.78 28.42 -57.09
C CYS A 502 17.70 29.52 -58.15
N ASP A 503 18.46 29.35 -59.23
CA ASP A 503 18.40 30.26 -60.37
C ASP A 503 17.18 29.88 -61.22
N TYR A 504 16.28 30.84 -61.44
CA TYR A 504 15.06 30.67 -62.21
C TYR A 504 15.14 31.51 -63.48
N ASP A 505 14.66 30.96 -64.60
CA ASP A 505 14.54 31.70 -65.85
C ASP A 505 13.47 32.80 -65.75
N LEU A 506 13.59 33.83 -66.58
CA LEU A 506 12.70 35.00 -66.57
C LEU A 506 11.24 34.59 -66.80
N ASP A 507 10.99 33.62 -67.68
CA ASP A 507 9.66 33.09 -67.98
C ASP A 507 9.03 32.37 -66.77
N GLN A 508 9.82 31.61 -66.01
CA GLN A 508 9.36 30.91 -64.81
C GLN A 508 8.99 31.91 -63.70
N LEU A 509 9.79 32.97 -63.55
CA LEU A 509 9.52 34.05 -62.61
C LEU A 509 8.25 34.83 -63.00
N LEU A 510 8.05 35.10 -64.29
CA LEU A 510 6.88 35.79 -64.81
C LEU A 510 5.60 34.99 -64.54
N VAL A 511 5.57 33.71 -64.92
CA VAL A 511 4.42 32.82 -64.67
C VAL A 511 4.14 32.70 -63.18
N GLY A 512 5.18 32.54 -62.36
CA GLY A 512 5.07 32.56 -60.91
C GLY A 512 4.41 33.83 -60.38
N THR A 513 4.79 35.00 -60.91
CA THR A 513 4.28 36.32 -60.50
C THR A 513 2.79 36.48 -60.81
N ILE A 514 2.37 36.05 -61.99
CA ILE A 514 0.96 36.07 -62.40
C ILE A 514 0.13 35.14 -61.49
N VAL A 515 0.57 33.90 -61.28
CA VAL A 515 -0.16 32.94 -60.42
C VAL A 515 -0.20 33.43 -58.97
N PHE A 516 0.88 34.00 -58.45
CA PHE A 516 0.92 34.57 -57.10
C PHE A 516 -0.06 35.72 -56.93
N THR A 517 -0.01 36.71 -57.84
CA THR A 517 -0.92 37.86 -57.77
C THR A 517 -2.38 37.42 -57.82
N LEU A 518 -2.74 36.49 -58.70
CA LEU A 518 -4.08 35.88 -58.73
C LEU A 518 -4.45 35.22 -57.39
N LEU A 519 -3.58 34.37 -56.84
CA LEU A 519 -3.86 33.68 -55.58
C LEU A 519 -3.94 34.63 -54.36
N VAL A 520 -3.16 35.71 -54.33
CA VAL A 520 -3.28 36.77 -53.30
C VAL A 520 -4.65 37.43 -53.37
N PHE A 521 -5.12 37.78 -54.56
CA PHE A 521 -6.43 38.42 -54.72
C PHE A 521 -7.61 37.48 -54.42
N LEU A 522 -7.44 36.17 -54.60
CA LEU A 522 -8.45 35.17 -54.24
C LEU A 522 -8.43 34.81 -52.74
N LEU A 523 -7.33 35.06 -52.03
CA LEU A 523 -7.13 34.66 -50.63
C LEU A 523 -8.19 35.21 -49.66
N PRO A 524 -8.61 36.49 -49.71
CA PRO A 524 -9.64 37.02 -48.81
C PRO A 524 -10.95 36.25 -48.93
N THR A 525 -11.32 35.85 -50.15
CA THR A 525 -12.55 35.09 -50.40
C THR A 525 -12.50 33.73 -49.71
N VAL A 526 -11.44 32.96 -49.92
CA VAL A 526 -11.27 31.64 -49.28
C VAL A 526 -11.16 31.76 -47.76
N LEU A 527 -10.47 32.79 -47.25
CA LEU A 527 -10.30 33.04 -45.82
C LEU A 527 -11.64 33.26 -45.10
N VAL A 528 -12.54 34.08 -45.65
CA VAL A 528 -13.83 34.40 -45.01
C VAL A 528 -14.74 33.16 -44.98
N PHE A 529 -14.78 32.36 -46.05
CA PHE A 529 -15.51 31.08 -46.07
C PHE A 529 -14.95 30.10 -45.03
N TYR A 530 -13.62 29.95 -44.95
CA TYR A 530 -12.97 29.13 -43.94
C TYR A 530 -13.30 29.59 -42.51
N LEU A 531 -13.21 30.90 -42.24
CA LEU A 531 -13.47 31.45 -40.92
C LEU A 531 -14.92 31.20 -40.47
N ASN A 532 -15.89 31.34 -41.36
CA ASN A 532 -17.30 31.06 -41.06
C ASN A 532 -17.50 29.62 -40.57
N PHE A 533 -16.99 28.62 -41.31
CA PHE A 533 -17.13 27.21 -40.91
C PHE A 533 -16.24 26.84 -39.71
N ALA A 534 -15.09 27.50 -39.55
CA ALA A 534 -14.26 27.35 -38.36
C ALA A 534 -14.99 27.83 -37.10
N ILE A 535 -15.67 28.98 -37.13
CA ILE A 535 -16.47 29.49 -36.02
C ILE A 535 -17.62 28.53 -35.69
N ALA A 536 -18.38 28.10 -36.70
CA ALA A 536 -19.46 27.12 -36.51
C ALA A 536 -18.95 25.83 -35.86
N ARG A 537 -17.78 25.33 -36.31
CA ARG A 537 -17.14 24.15 -35.73
C ARG A 537 -16.69 24.38 -34.28
N MET A 538 -16.11 25.53 -33.96
CA MET A 538 -15.68 25.87 -32.59
C MET A 538 -16.85 25.95 -31.61
N ILE A 539 -18.02 26.43 -32.04
CA ILE A 539 -19.25 26.41 -31.23
C ILE A 539 -19.66 24.97 -30.88
N ILE A 540 -19.66 24.07 -31.87
CA ILE A 540 -20.00 22.65 -31.65
C ILE A 540 -18.98 21.97 -30.72
N ILE A 541 -17.69 22.22 -30.92
CA ILE A 541 -16.63 21.69 -30.03
C ILE A 541 -16.85 22.18 -28.59
N SER A 542 -17.23 23.44 -28.41
CA SER A 542 -17.50 24.02 -27.09
C SER A 542 -18.72 23.39 -26.42
N LEU A 543 -19.81 23.18 -27.18
CA LEU A 543 -21.00 22.49 -26.67
C LEU A 543 -20.69 21.03 -26.29
N LYS A 544 -19.90 20.33 -27.10
CA LYS A 544 -19.45 18.97 -26.79
C LYS A 544 -18.58 18.94 -25.53
N ALA A 545 -17.65 19.89 -25.38
CA ALA A 545 -16.86 20.01 -24.16
C ALA A 545 -17.75 20.28 -22.92
N ALA A 546 -18.85 21.03 -23.06
CA ALA A 546 -19.82 21.23 -21.99
C ALA A 546 -20.53 19.92 -21.60
N PHE A 547 -20.94 19.09 -22.57
CA PHE A 547 -21.47 17.76 -22.29
C PHE A 547 -20.45 16.85 -21.59
N ASP A 548 -19.21 16.81 -22.09
CA ASP A 548 -18.15 15.98 -21.55
C ASP A 548 -17.78 16.38 -20.11
N THR A 549 -17.78 17.69 -19.81
CA THR A 549 -17.55 18.21 -18.45
C THR A 549 -18.71 17.90 -17.50
N LEU A 550 -19.97 18.05 -17.94
CA LEU A 550 -21.14 17.65 -17.16
C LEU A 550 -21.13 16.14 -16.88
N LEU A 551 -20.78 15.31 -17.86
CA LEU A 551 -20.64 13.87 -17.70
C LEU A 551 -19.55 13.51 -16.68
N SER A 552 -18.41 14.21 -16.72
CA SER A 552 -17.33 14.05 -15.74
C SER A 552 -17.76 14.44 -14.32
N CYS A 553 -18.55 15.49 -14.17
CA CYS A 553 -19.16 15.86 -12.89
C CYS A 553 -20.11 14.76 -12.38
N LEU A 554 -21.03 14.25 -13.20
CA LEU A 554 -21.95 13.20 -12.75
C LEU A 554 -21.24 11.90 -12.33
N ASN A 555 -20.15 11.55 -13.00
CA ASN A 555 -19.46 10.27 -12.77
C ASN A 555 -18.46 10.25 -11.62
N HIS A 556 -17.81 11.38 -11.30
CA HIS A 556 -16.66 11.41 -10.38
C HIS A 556 -16.75 12.45 -9.24
N PHE A 557 -17.87 13.18 -9.10
CA PHE A 557 -17.93 14.28 -8.12
C PHE A 557 -17.72 13.78 -6.67
N PRO A 558 -16.85 14.42 -5.86
CA PRO A 558 -16.56 13.96 -4.51
C PRO A 558 -17.69 14.31 -3.51
N LEU A 559 -18.95 13.98 -3.84
CA LEU A 559 -20.15 14.28 -3.05
C LEU A 559 -20.02 13.72 -1.63
N PHE A 560 -19.57 12.48 -1.52
CA PHE A 560 -19.44 11.83 -0.21
C PHE A 560 -18.31 12.45 0.61
N ALA A 561 -17.19 12.82 0.00
CA ALA A 561 -16.11 13.50 0.69
C ALA A 561 -16.53 14.90 1.17
N ILE A 562 -17.28 15.66 0.36
CA ILE A 562 -17.84 16.96 0.77
C ILE A 562 -18.83 16.79 1.91
N MET A 563 -19.72 15.81 1.83
CA MET A 563 -20.67 15.50 2.91
C MET A 563 -19.93 15.17 4.21
N LEU A 564 -18.89 14.31 4.15
CA LEU A 564 -18.06 14.00 5.31
C LEU A 564 -17.35 15.25 5.84
N ARG A 565 -16.86 16.12 4.95
CA ARG A 565 -16.17 17.36 5.32
C ARG A 565 -17.07 18.32 6.09
N ILE A 566 -18.34 18.43 5.69
CA ILE A 566 -19.36 19.26 6.35
C ILE A 566 -19.80 18.63 7.67
N LYS A 567 -20.02 17.30 7.70
CA LYS A 567 -20.52 16.59 8.88
C LYS A 567 -19.48 16.48 10.00
N ASP A 568 -18.23 16.16 9.66
CA ASP A 568 -17.13 16.05 10.62
C ASP A 568 -15.77 16.20 9.89
N PRO A 569 -15.13 17.39 10.00
CA PRO A 569 -13.82 17.67 9.43
C PRO A 569 -12.73 16.64 9.77
N SER A 570 -12.82 16.01 10.94
CA SER A 570 -11.75 15.13 11.47
C SER A 570 -11.71 13.76 10.79
N ARG A 571 -12.69 13.44 9.92
CA ARG A 571 -12.73 12.20 9.14
C ARG A 571 -11.84 12.24 7.89
N LEU A 572 -11.50 13.45 7.43
CA LEU A 572 -10.66 13.68 6.25
C LEU A 572 -9.39 14.45 6.67
N PRO A 573 -8.39 13.77 7.23
CA PRO A 573 -7.17 14.44 7.68
C PRO A 573 -6.35 14.95 6.48
N GLY A 574 -5.94 16.20 6.59
CA GLY A 574 -5.01 16.90 5.68
C GLY A 574 -3.62 17.13 6.29
N GLY A 575 -3.44 16.91 7.59
CA GLY A 575 -2.18 17.08 8.31
C GLY A 575 -2.39 17.28 9.82
N VAL A 576 -1.33 17.69 10.53
CA VAL A 576 -1.38 18.04 11.96
C VAL A 576 -0.75 19.42 12.19
N ARG A 577 -1.28 20.18 13.16
CA ARG A 577 -0.70 21.45 13.62
C ARG A 577 -0.42 21.42 15.11
N PHE A 578 0.69 22.05 15.49
CA PHE A 578 1.04 22.29 16.88
C PHE A 578 0.77 23.76 17.21
N GLU A 579 -0.01 24.01 18.26
CA GLU A 579 -0.28 25.34 18.78
C GLU A 579 0.32 25.43 20.19
N LEU A 580 1.15 26.44 20.46
CA LEU A 580 1.61 26.71 21.81
C LEU A 580 0.43 27.25 22.64
N GLY A 581 0.10 26.57 23.73
CA GLY A 581 -0.92 27.03 24.67
C GLY A 581 -0.46 28.30 25.40
N LYS A 582 -1.38 29.23 25.66
CA LYS A 582 -1.08 30.38 26.52
C LYS A 582 -0.79 29.86 27.92
N SER A 583 0.36 30.24 28.49
CA SER A 583 0.67 29.94 29.89
C SER A 583 -0.42 30.55 30.77
N HIS A 584 -1.32 29.73 31.32
CA HIS A 584 -2.24 30.22 32.33
C HIS A 584 -1.42 30.56 33.58
N PRO A 585 -1.47 31.80 34.09
CA PRO A 585 -0.94 32.08 35.41
C PRO A 585 -1.81 31.29 36.39
N VAL A 586 -1.24 30.24 36.98
CA VAL A 586 -1.89 29.48 38.04
C VAL A 586 -2.15 30.47 39.18
N VAL A 587 -3.42 30.64 39.57
CA VAL A 587 -3.79 31.44 40.74
C VAL A 587 -3.03 30.88 41.95
N TRP A 588 -2.14 31.70 42.52
CA TRP A 588 -1.38 31.36 43.71
C TRP A 588 -2.34 31.15 44.88
N SER A 589 -2.43 29.92 45.38
CA SER A 589 -2.95 29.64 46.72
C SER A 589 -1.77 29.71 47.69
N PRO A 590 -1.75 30.61 48.68
CA PRO A 590 -0.53 31.02 49.40
C PRO A 590 -0.10 30.07 50.53
N THR A 591 -0.38 28.76 50.47
CA THR A 591 -0.19 27.87 51.64
C THR A 591 0.55 26.57 51.38
N THR A 592 1.37 26.47 50.32
CA THR A 592 2.36 25.38 50.24
C THR A 592 3.73 25.92 49.86
N LEU A 593 4.68 25.70 50.78
CA LEU A 593 6.10 26.02 50.68
C LEU A 593 6.69 25.64 49.32
N SER A 594 7.58 26.49 48.84
CA SER A 594 8.38 26.37 47.63
C SER A 594 9.01 24.99 47.44
N LEU A 595 8.45 24.17 46.54
CA LEU A 595 9.17 23.03 45.95
C LEU A 595 9.41 23.31 44.46
N ASN A 596 10.67 23.22 44.05
CA ASN A 596 11.18 23.24 42.67
C ASN A 596 10.21 22.61 41.67
N ARG A 597 9.40 23.42 40.98
CA ARG A 597 8.59 22.97 39.84
C ARG A 597 9.42 23.15 38.57
N PRO A 598 9.60 22.10 37.74
CA PRO A 598 10.23 22.28 36.44
C PRO A 598 9.34 23.18 35.57
N PRO A 599 9.90 24.10 34.76
CA PRO A 599 9.11 24.93 33.85
C PRO A 599 8.38 24.02 32.85
N THR A 600 7.05 24.20 32.77
CA THR A 600 6.15 23.41 31.92
C THR A 600 5.68 24.21 30.71
N SER A 601 5.95 23.70 29.51
CA SER A 601 5.35 24.21 28.26
C SER A 601 4.18 23.33 27.84
N VAL A 602 3.05 23.94 27.45
CA VAL A 602 1.86 23.21 26.99
C VAL A 602 1.67 23.45 25.51
N ILE A 603 1.59 22.37 24.72
CA ILE A 603 1.39 22.40 23.27
C ILE A 603 0.12 21.63 22.94
N HIS A 604 -0.76 22.20 22.13
CA HIS A 604 -1.93 21.52 21.59
C HIS A 604 -1.62 20.95 20.21
N LEU A 605 -1.79 19.63 20.06
CA LEU A 605 -1.77 18.95 18.78
C LEU A 605 -3.21 18.85 18.25
N LYS A 606 -3.46 19.50 17.12
CA LYS A 606 -4.78 19.51 16.45
C LYS A 606 -4.69 18.93 15.04
N PRO A 607 -5.69 18.16 14.59
CA PRO A 607 -5.75 17.73 13.20
C PRO A 607 -6.12 18.91 12.29
N ILE A 608 -5.47 19.00 11.13
CA ILE A 608 -5.84 19.89 10.05
C ILE A 608 -6.70 19.08 9.09
N PRO A 609 -7.95 19.46 8.83
CA PRO A 609 -8.78 18.77 7.87
C PRO A 609 -8.39 19.12 6.43
N LEU A 610 -8.69 18.23 5.48
CA LEU A 610 -8.38 18.40 4.06
C LEU A 610 -8.99 19.70 3.49
N THR A 611 -8.24 20.44 2.68
CA THR A 611 -8.73 21.68 2.07
C THR A 611 -9.68 21.39 0.90
N PHE A 612 -10.64 22.29 0.64
CA PHE A 612 -11.54 22.14 -0.52
C PHE A 612 -10.74 22.09 -1.84
N GLY A 613 -9.72 22.93 -1.99
CA GLY A 613 -8.84 22.90 -3.17
C GLY A 613 -8.15 21.54 -3.39
N ALA A 614 -7.75 20.86 -2.31
CA ALA A 614 -7.17 19.52 -2.42
C ALA A 614 -8.20 18.45 -2.84
N MET A 615 -9.47 18.57 -2.40
CA MET A 615 -10.55 17.67 -2.85
C MET A 615 -10.89 17.84 -4.33
N PHE A 616 -10.78 19.05 -4.87
CA PHE A 616 -11.07 19.35 -6.28
C PHE A 616 -9.81 19.45 -7.16
N HIS A 617 -8.65 19.03 -6.66
CA HIS A 617 -7.38 19.23 -7.35
C HIS A 617 -7.38 18.62 -8.76
N GLN A 618 -7.95 17.43 -8.93
CA GLN A 618 -8.02 16.79 -10.25
C GLN A 618 -8.97 17.51 -11.23
N TYR A 619 -10.07 18.10 -10.75
CA TYR A 619 -10.96 18.93 -11.56
C TYR A 619 -10.27 20.20 -12.04
N LEU A 620 -9.52 20.85 -11.13
CA LEU A 620 -8.72 22.02 -11.48
C LEU A 620 -7.63 21.66 -12.49
N GLN A 621 -6.99 20.49 -12.35
CA GLN A 621 -6.03 19.98 -13.33
C GLN A 621 -6.67 19.70 -14.69
N MET A 622 -7.84 19.05 -14.73
CA MET A 622 -8.57 18.80 -15.97
C MET A 622 -8.99 20.10 -16.65
N ALA A 623 -9.55 21.06 -15.91
CA ALA A 623 -9.90 22.37 -16.42
C ALA A 623 -8.67 23.12 -16.96
N GLN A 624 -7.53 23.02 -16.26
CA GLN A 624 -6.26 23.57 -16.73
C GLN A 624 -5.78 22.89 -18.01
N ARG A 625 -5.91 21.57 -18.16
CA ARG A 625 -5.57 20.83 -19.39
C ARG A 625 -6.43 21.28 -20.57
N ILE A 626 -7.76 21.34 -20.41
CA ILE A 626 -8.68 21.80 -21.45
C ILE A 626 -8.34 23.23 -21.87
N ARG A 627 -8.13 24.11 -20.88
CA ARG A 627 -7.74 25.51 -21.13
C ARG A 627 -6.42 25.57 -21.90
N LYS A 628 -5.41 24.80 -21.47
CA LYS A 628 -4.07 24.80 -22.09
C LYS A 628 -4.10 24.24 -23.50
N HIS A 629 -4.99 23.29 -23.81
CA HIS A 629 -5.11 22.70 -25.15
C HIS A 629 -5.78 23.68 -26.13
N TYR A 630 -7.01 24.14 -25.83
CA TYR A 630 -7.77 24.98 -26.76
C TYR A 630 -7.27 26.43 -26.85
N LEU A 631 -6.66 26.97 -25.78
CA LEU A 631 -6.02 28.30 -25.80
C LEU A 631 -4.50 28.22 -26.05
N SER A 632 -4.00 27.09 -26.58
CA SER A 632 -2.58 26.99 -26.92
C SER A 632 -2.23 27.87 -28.13
N PRO A 633 -1.03 28.47 -28.16
CA PRO A 633 -0.55 29.18 -29.34
C PRO A 633 -0.44 28.26 -30.56
N THR A 634 -0.24 26.95 -30.35
CA THR A 634 -0.20 25.95 -31.43
C THR A 634 -1.56 25.76 -32.09
N VAL A 635 -2.65 25.68 -31.32
CA VAL A 635 -4.01 25.59 -31.89
C VAL A 635 -4.37 26.88 -32.62
N LEU A 636 -4.00 28.04 -32.05
CA LEU A 636 -4.17 29.33 -32.73
C LEU A 636 -3.37 29.39 -34.03
N LEU A 637 -2.12 28.91 -34.05
CA LEU A 637 -1.30 28.80 -35.26
C LEU A 637 -1.92 27.82 -36.27
N CYS A 638 -2.48 26.69 -35.83
CA CYS A 638 -3.19 25.75 -36.71
C CYS A 638 -4.40 26.43 -37.36
N LEU A 639 -5.18 27.18 -36.58
CA LEU A 639 -6.34 27.92 -37.06
C LEU A 639 -5.93 29.02 -38.05
N VAL A 640 -4.84 29.74 -37.79
CA VAL A 640 -4.29 30.77 -38.71
C VAL A 640 -3.70 30.16 -39.99
N THR A 641 -3.15 28.95 -39.93
CA THR A 641 -2.52 28.28 -41.08
C THR A 641 -3.47 27.34 -41.83
N GLY A 642 -4.74 27.23 -41.42
CA GLY A 642 -5.70 26.27 -41.99
C GLY A 642 -5.35 24.81 -41.73
N LYS A 643 -4.44 24.51 -40.80
CA LYS A 643 -4.17 23.13 -40.37
C LYS A 643 -5.31 22.66 -39.47
N PHE A 644 -5.63 21.37 -39.55
CA PHE A 644 -6.68 20.79 -38.72
C PHE A 644 -6.37 20.96 -37.24
N VAL A 645 -7.33 21.51 -36.50
CA VAL A 645 -7.28 21.51 -35.04
C VAL A 645 -7.55 20.07 -34.59
N PRO A 646 -6.58 19.37 -33.98
CA PRO A 646 -6.82 18.02 -33.49
C PRO A 646 -7.89 18.09 -32.39
N PRO A 647 -8.91 17.21 -32.41
CA PRO A 647 -9.80 17.08 -31.26
C PRO A 647 -9.01 16.57 -30.06
N ILE A 648 -9.36 17.01 -28.84
CA ILE A 648 -8.75 16.45 -27.62
C ILE A 648 -9.02 14.95 -27.58
N ASP A 649 -7.97 14.17 -27.31
CA ASP A 649 -8.13 12.73 -27.11
C ASP A 649 -9.07 12.48 -25.92
N ARG A 650 -10.20 11.82 -26.19
CA ARG A 650 -11.21 11.50 -25.18
C ARG A 650 -10.58 10.78 -23.98
N LYS A 651 -9.61 9.90 -24.21
CA LYS A 651 -8.86 9.17 -23.16
C LYS A 651 -8.29 10.09 -22.08
N ASN A 652 -7.73 11.22 -22.47
CA ASN A 652 -7.09 12.16 -21.56
C ASN A 652 -8.10 13.03 -20.82
N LEU A 653 -9.14 13.47 -21.53
CA LEU A 653 -10.24 14.25 -20.96
C LEU A 653 -11.03 13.43 -19.92
N TYR A 654 -11.13 12.13 -20.15
CA TYR A 654 -11.86 11.20 -19.29
C TYR A 654 -10.99 10.41 -18.33
N SER A 655 -9.67 10.62 -18.31
CA SER A 655 -8.76 10.03 -17.32
C SER A 655 -9.27 10.24 -15.88
N LEU A 656 -9.93 11.37 -15.61
CA LEU A 656 -10.59 11.67 -14.34
C LEU A 656 -11.66 10.63 -13.97
N GLN A 657 -12.48 10.22 -14.92
CA GLN A 657 -13.58 9.26 -14.71
C GLN A 657 -13.07 7.85 -14.36
N TYR A 658 -11.82 7.53 -14.71
CA TYR A 658 -11.16 6.26 -14.41
C TYR A 658 -10.31 6.28 -13.14
N SER A 659 -10.10 7.44 -12.50
CA SER A 659 -9.19 7.57 -11.34
C SER A 659 -9.68 6.84 -10.07
N MET A 660 -10.98 6.54 -9.97
CA MET A 660 -11.56 5.71 -8.89
C MET A 660 -11.48 4.21 -9.17
N LEU A 661 -11.16 3.83 -10.42
CA LEU A 661 -11.12 2.45 -10.88
C LEU A 661 -9.66 1.94 -10.95
N PRO A 662 -9.45 0.64 -10.67
CA PRO A 662 -8.11 0.07 -10.74
C PRO A 662 -7.60 0.05 -12.20
N ALA A 663 -6.31 0.32 -12.38
CA ALA A 663 -5.67 0.31 -13.70
C ALA A 663 -5.78 -1.05 -14.41
N LYS A 664 -5.72 -2.14 -13.65
CA LYS A 664 -5.98 -3.49 -14.13
C LYS A 664 -7.36 -3.93 -13.67
N ARG A 665 -8.22 -4.28 -14.63
CA ARG A 665 -9.53 -4.87 -14.35
C ARG A 665 -9.34 -6.20 -13.59
N PRO A 666 -10.10 -6.45 -12.52
CA PRO A 666 -10.01 -7.71 -11.78
C PRO A 666 -10.41 -8.90 -12.64
N GLY A 667 -9.67 -10.01 -12.51
CA GLY A 667 -9.96 -11.24 -13.26
C GLY A 667 -11.26 -11.90 -12.81
N ILE A 668 -11.93 -12.63 -13.71
CA ILE A 668 -13.14 -13.41 -13.38
C ILE A 668 -12.82 -14.44 -12.28
N TRP A 669 -11.69 -15.14 -12.42
CA TRP A 669 -11.23 -16.11 -11.44
C TRP A 669 -10.80 -15.48 -10.11
N GLU A 670 -10.21 -14.29 -10.16
CA GLU A 670 -9.87 -13.51 -8.97
C GLU A 670 -11.14 -13.12 -8.19
N MET A 671 -12.20 -12.69 -8.88
CA MET A 671 -13.49 -12.43 -8.26
C MET A 671 -14.14 -13.72 -7.70
N TRP A 672 -14.08 -14.84 -8.43
CA TRP A 672 -14.61 -16.12 -7.95
C TRP A 672 -13.87 -16.62 -6.70
N THR A 673 -12.54 -16.60 -6.71
CA THR A 673 -11.71 -16.99 -5.55
C THR A 673 -11.96 -16.07 -4.37
N ALA A 674 -12.11 -14.76 -4.60
CA ALA A 674 -12.51 -13.83 -3.56
C ALA A 674 -13.89 -14.22 -2.98
N LEU A 675 -14.94 -14.30 -3.80
CA LEU A 675 -16.30 -14.64 -3.34
C LEU A 675 -16.38 -16.00 -2.65
N SER A 676 -15.66 -17.01 -3.14
CA SER A 676 -15.63 -18.36 -2.58
C SER A 676 -14.79 -18.45 -1.30
N SER A 677 -13.69 -17.72 -1.16
CA SER A 677 -12.89 -17.67 0.08
C SER A 677 -13.67 -17.11 1.28
N SER A 678 -14.64 -16.22 1.03
CA SER A 678 -15.59 -15.74 2.04
C SER A 678 -16.57 -16.82 2.55
N THR A 679 -16.55 -18.03 1.97
CA THR A 679 -17.35 -19.19 2.39
C THR A 679 -16.64 -20.00 3.47
N ALA A 680 -15.35 -19.76 3.74
CA ALA A 680 -14.73 -20.28 4.95
C ALA A 680 -15.39 -19.60 6.15
N PRO A 681 -16.01 -20.35 7.08
CA PRO A 681 -16.68 -19.74 8.22
C PRO A 681 -15.66 -18.90 8.96
N ALA A 682 -15.89 -17.58 9.01
CA ALA A 682 -15.32 -16.75 10.05
C ALA A 682 -15.52 -17.52 11.36
N ARG A 683 -14.44 -17.68 12.14
CA ARG A 683 -14.50 -18.25 13.49
C ARG A 683 -15.81 -17.81 14.14
N LYS A 684 -16.63 -18.80 14.51
CA LYS A 684 -18.02 -18.64 14.95
C LYS A 684 -18.15 -17.36 15.78
N PRO A 685 -19.09 -16.46 15.48
CA PRO A 685 -19.31 -15.29 16.32
C PRO A 685 -19.57 -15.77 17.75
N SER A 686 -18.83 -15.24 18.70
CA SER A 686 -18.87 -15.62 20.11
C SER A 686 -20.12 -15.08 20.81
N TRP A 687 -21.29 -15.21 20.19
CA TRP A 687 -22.55 -15.24 20.94
C TRP A 687 -22.85 -16.71 21.25
N ALA A 688 -22.00 -17.33 22.09
CA ALA A 688 -22.46 -18.49 22.82
C ALA A 688 -23.26 -17.95 24.01
N VAL A 689 -24.56 -18.20 23.96
CA VAL A 689 -25.49 -18.07 25.09
C VAL A 689 -24.77 -18.49 26.38
N ASN A 690 -24.66 -17.55 27.32
CA ASN A 690 -24.40 -17.86 28.71
C ASN A 690 -25.46 -18.87 29.16
N GLY A 691 -25.08 -20.14 29.35
CA GLY A 691 -26.02 -21.13 29.86
C GLY A 691 -25.92 -22.55 29.33
N VAL A 692 -24.92 -22.93 28.54
CA VAL A 692 -24.51 -24.35 28.42
C VAL A 692 -23.00 -24.39 28.32
N ARG A 693 -22.33 -24.88 29.37
CA ARG A 693 -20.88 -25.08 29.41
C ARG A 693 -20.47 -26.02 28.27
N ARG A 694 -20.01 -25.48 27.15
CA ARG A 694 -19.09 -26.22 26.28
C ARG A 694 -17.73 -26.25 26.97
N HIS A 695 -17.21 -27.45 27.17
CA HIS A 695 -15.86 -27.71 27.64
C HIS A 695 -14.83 -26.81 26.93
N PRO A 696 -13.90 -26.17 27.66
CA PRO A 696 -12.90 -25.31 27.08
C PRO A 696 -11.61 -26.10 26.80
N PHE A 697 -11.56 -26.86 25.70
CA PHE A 697 -10.26 -27.28 25.16
C PHE A 697 -10.31 -27.22 23.63
N GLY A 698 -9.65 -26.20 23.10
CA GLY A 698 -9.56 -25.89 21.68
C GLY A 698 -8.34 -25.01 21.43
N GLY A 699 -7.16 -25.56 21.72
CA GLY A 699 -5.85 -24.96 21.47
C GLY A 699 -4.76 -26.00 21.72
N LEU A 700 -4.23 -26.59 20.63
CA LEU A 700 -3.26 -27.69 20.55
C LEU A 700 -3.81 -29.05 21.06
N PRO A 701 -3.42 -30.19 20.44
CA PRO A 701 -3.90 -31.51 20.88
C PRO A 701 -3.35 -31.78 22.28
N GLY A 702 -4.21 -31.71 23.30
CA GLY A 702 -3.88 -32.22 24.63
C GLY A 702 -3.78 -33.75 24.54
N ARG A 703 -2.65 -34.32 24.95
CA ARG A 703 -2.50 -35.78 25.05
C ARG A 703 -3.53 -36.32 26.05
N ALA A 704 -4.48 -37.11 25.58
CA ALA A 704 -5.41 -37.80 26.45
C ALA A 704 -4.68 -38.90 27.24
N ARG A 705 -5.29 -39.39 28.33
CA ARG A 705 -4.78 -40.55 29.08
C ARG A 705 -4.51 -41.75 28.16
N SER A 706 -5.38 -41.98 27.17
CA SER A 706 -5.20 -43.04 26.16
C SER A 706 -3.91 -42.90 25.38
N ASP A 707 -3.52 -41.65 25.08
CA ASP A 707 -2.37 -41.35 24.25
C ASP A 707 -1.06 -41.60 25.03
N LEU A 708 -1.04 -41.21 26.31
CA LEU A 708 0.05 -41.54 27.23
C LEU A 708 0.16 -43.06 27.46
N ASP A 709 -0.97 -43.77 27.62
CA ASP A 709 -0.96 -45.24 27.71
C ASP A 709 -0.38 -45.88 26.42
N THR A 710 -0.70 -45.37 25.23
CA THR A 710 -0.14 -45.87 23.97
C THR A 710 1.35 -45.57 23.79
N GLU A 711 1.81 -44.38 24.20
CA GLU A 711 3.23 -44.01 24.14
C GLU A 711 4.07 -44.83 25.13
N ILE A 712 3.53 -45.13 26.32
CA ILE A 712 4.19 -46.02 27.30
C ILE A 712 4.39 -47.42 26.72
N VAL A 713 3.43 -47.95 25.96
CA VAL A 713 3.56 -49.27 25.30
C VAL A 713 4.57 -49.24 24.15
N GLN A 714 4.70 -48.11 23.44
CA GLN A 714 5.62 -47.94 22.31
C GLN A 714 7.08 -47.64 22.69
N LEU A 715 7.38 -47.36 23.97
CA LEU A 715 8.72 -47.09 24.50
C LEU A 715 9.77 -48.19 24.15
N SER A 716 9.34 -49.43 23.95
CA SER A 716 10.20 -50.56 23.56
C SER A 716 10.83 -50.43 22.16
N SER A 717 10.27 -49.57 21.29
CA SER A 717 10.61 -49.49 19.86
C SER A 717 11.36 -48.21 19.42
N ALA A 718 11.49 -47.20 20.29
CA ALA A 718 12.07 -45.90 19.93
C ALA A 718 13.62 -45.86 20.07
N SER A 719 14.30 -45.11 19.18
CA SER A 719 15.77 -44.97 19.19
C SER A 719 16.31 -43.91 20.16
N SER A 720 15.50 -42.91 20.54
CA SER A 720 15.82 -41.85 21.52
C SER A 720 15.04 -42.05 22.83
N ARG A 721 15.45 -43.04 23.64
CA ARG A 721 14.63 -43.58 24.74
C ARG A 721 14.51 -42.67 25.97
N GLN A 722 15.55 -41.92 26.31
CA GLN A 722 15.53 -41.06 27.50
C GLN A 722 14.60 -39.85 27.32
N ASP A 723 14.66 -39.20 26.16
CA ASP A 723 13.81 -38.06 25.82
C ASP A 723 12.31 -38.45 25.75
N ALA A 724 12.02 -39.69 25.33
CA ALA A 724 10.66 -40.22 25.32
C ALA A 724 10.12 -40.46 26.75
N ILE A 725 10.96 -41.01 27.65
CA ILE A 725 10.60 -41.17 29.08
C ILE A 725 10.34 -39.81 29.72
N ASP A 726 11.20 -38.82 29.48
CA ASP A 726 11.06 -37.49 30.04
C ASP A 726 9.83 -36.76 29.46
N SER A 727 9.52 -36.93 28.17
CA SER A 727 8.29 -36.41 27.54
C SER A 727 7.02 -37.00 28.18
N ILE A 728 7.01 -38.30 28.47
CA ILE A 728 5.87 -38.97 29.10
C ILE A 728 5.73 -38.53 30.57
N ARG A 729 6.84 -38.36 31.31
CA ARG A 729 6.83 -37.81 32.69
C ARG A 729 6.28 -36.39 32.74
N VAL A 730 6.65 -35.55 31.78
CA VAL A 730 6.07 -34.19 31.61
C VAL A 730 4.58 -34.27 31.25
N GLY A 731 4.18 -35.25 30.44
CA GLY A 731 2.77 -35.51 30.11
C GLY A 731 1.92 -35.90 31.32
N ILE A 732 2.44 -36.78 32.19
CA ILE A 732 1.76 -37.22 33.42
C ILE A 732 1.63 -36.07 34.42
N THR A 733 2.68 -35.26 34.62
CA THR A 733 2.62 -34.10 35.53
C THR A 733 1.66 -33.03 35.03
N ARG A 734 1.58 -32.81 33.72
CA ARG A 734 0.59 -31.91 33.13
C ARG A 734 -0.84 -32.41 33.30
N LEU A 735 -1.10 -33.70 33.06
CA LEU A 735 -2.41 -34.32 33.25
C LEU A 735 -2.84 -34.26 34.73
N SER A 736 -1.90 -34.41 35.66
CA SER A 736 -2.11 -34.20 37.10
C SER A 736 -2.60 -32.78 37.41
N ASN A 737 -1.96 -31.76 36.84
CA ASN A 737 -2.35 -30.37 37.06
C ASN A 737 -3.70 -30.04 36.43
N GLU A 738 -3.97 -30.51 35.21
CA GLU A 738 -5.27 -30.30 34.54
C GLU A 738 -6.43 -30.98 35.30
N LEU A 739 -6.18 -32.14 35.92
CA LEU A 739 -7.18 -32.83 36.74
C LEU A 739 -7.38 -32.16 38.12
N ALA A 740 -6.34 -31.57 38.70
CA ALA A 740 -6.44 -30.78 39.92
C ALA A 740 -7.25 -29.50 39.69
N ASP A 741 -7.02 -28.80 38.57
CA ASP A 741 -7.81 -27.64 38.14
C ASP A 741 -9.27 -28.03 37.86
N ALA A 742 -9.50 -29.21 37.26
CA ALA A 742 -10.85 -29.73 37.02
C ALA A 742 -11.60 -30.05 38.32
N ALA A 743 -10.90 -30.48 39.38
CA ALA A 743 -11.50 -30.79 40.67
C ALA A 743 -12.11 -29.56 41.36
N GLU A 744 -11.65 -28.36 41.06
CA GLU A 744 -12.18 -27.09 41.59
C GLU A 744 -13.61 -26.78 41.08
N TYR A 745 -14.04 -27.43 40.00
CA TYR A 745 -15.39 -27.27 39.44
C TYR A 745 -16.43 -28.23 40.04
N LEU A 746 -16.04 -29.17 40.90
CA LEU A 746 -16.95 -30.09 41.59
C LEU A 746 -17.46 -29.49 42.92
N PRO A 747 -18.66 -29.88 43.37
CA PRO A 747 -19.13 -29.57 44.73
C PRO A 747 -18.14 -30.10 45.79
N THR A 748 -17.99 -29.37 46.90
CA THR A 748 -17.01 -29.66 47.97
C THR A 748 -17.12 -31.07 48.56
N TYR A 749 -18.31 -31.69 48.52
CA TYR A 749 -18.53 -33.08 48.94
C TYR A 749 -17.90 -34.11 47.99
N ASP A 750 -17.93 -33.85 46.68
CA ASP A 750 -17.42 -34.75 45.63
C ASP A 750 -15.94 -34.48 45.29
N GLN A 751 -15.41 -33.32 45.68
CA GLN A 751 -14.02 -32.95 45.41
C GLN A 751 -13.04 -33.93 46.06
N LYS A 752 -13.29 -34.37 47.30
CA LYS A 752 -12.39 -35.27 48.05
C LYS A 752 -12.39 -36.69 47.48
N SER A 753 -13.56 -37.20 47.10
CA SER A 753 -13.67 -38.54 46.49
C SER A 753 -13.11 -38.58 45.07
N TYR A 754 -13.23 -37.46 44.34
CA TYR A 754 -12.64 -37.30 43.01
C TYR A 754 -11.11 -37.21 43.06
N THR A 755 -10.53 -36.34 43.91
CA THR A 755 -9.07 -36.23 44.05
C THR A 755 -8.43 -37.54 44.52
N GLU A 756 -9.03 -38.23 45.50
CA GLU A 756 -8.54 -39.54 45.98
C GLU A 756 -8.58 -40.62 44.87
N ARG A 757 -9.63 -40.62 44.02
CA ARG A 757 -9.73 -41.56 42.88
C ARG A 757 -8.78 -41.20 41.74
N VAL A 758 -8.56 -39.92 41.48
CA VAL A 758 -7.66 -39.44 40.42
C VAL A 758 -6.21 -39.73 40.79
N ASP A 759 -5.79 -39.36 42.00
CA ASP A 759 -4.41 -39.55 42.46
C ASP A 759 -4.07 -41.03 42.59
N SER A 760 -4.93 -41.84 43.23
CA SER A 760 -4.61 -43.24 43.51
C SER A 760 -4.79 -44.19 42.32
N LYS A 761 -5.74 -43.92 41.41
CA LYS A 761 -6.14 -44.87 40.36
C LYS A 761 -5.70 -44.46 38.95
N THR A 762 -5.51 -43.17 38.71
CA THR A 762 -5.20 -42.64 37.37
C THR A 762 -3.74 -42.22 37.27
N ILE A 763 -3.27 -41.34 38.16
CA ILE A 763 -1.91 -40.81 38.11
C ILE A 763 -0.89 -41.84 38.61
N LYS A 764 -1.12 -42.43 39.80
CA LYS A 764 -0.28 -43.54 40.29
C LYS A 764 -0.29 -44.73 39.34
N GLY A 765 -1.46 -45.06 38.75
CA GLY A 765 -1.56 -46.15 37.78
C GLY A 765 -0.75 -45.96 36.50
N LEU A 766 -0.63 -44.74 35.97
CA LEU A 766 0.22 -44.42 34.82
C LEU A 766 1.70 -44.37 35.20
N THR A 767 2.02 -43.85 36.39
CA THR A 767 3.39 -43.76 36.92
C THR A 767 3.96 -45.16 37.14
N ASP A 768 3.21 -46.06 37.79
CA ASP A 768 3.62 -47.45 38.03
C ASP A 768 3.78 -48.23 36.72
N LYS A 769 2.95 -47.96 35.71
CA LYS A 769 3.10 -48.58 34.37
C LYS A 769 4.36 -48.11 33.67
N LEU A 770 4.65 -46.81 33.71
CA LEU A 770 5.86 -46.24 33.13
C LEU A 770 7.10 -46.82 33.83
N ASP A 771 7.13 -46.83 35.16
CA ASP A 771 8.27 -47.33 35.92
C ASP A 771 8.50 -48.84 35.68
N ARG A 772 7.44 -49.65 35.55
CA ARG A 772 7.56 -51.07 35.16
C ARG A 772 8.17 -51.28 33.77
N GLU A 773 7.82 -50.44 32.79
CA GLU A 773 8.39 -50.54 31.45
C GLU A 773 9.83 -50.00 31.41
N VAL A 774 10.15 -48.98 32.22
CA VAL A 774 11.52 -48.49 32.40
C VAL A 774 12.40 -49.55 33.07
N ASP A 775 11.89 -50.25 34.09
CA ASP A 775 12.60 -51.31 34.81
C ASP A 775 12.88 -52.55 33.94
N LYS A 776 12.00 -52.86 32.97
CA LYS A 776 12.22 -53.94 32.00
C LYS A 776 13.36 -53.64 31.01
N VAL A 777 13.68 -52.36 30.82
CA VAL A 777 14.60 -51.88 29.78
C VAL A 777 15.94 -51.38 30.37
N ALA A 778 16.05 -51.24 31.69
CA ALA A 778 17.26 -50.78 32.36
C ALA A 778 18.43 -51.80 32.27
N PRO A 779 19.68 -51.39 31.95
CA PRO A 779 20.84 -52.28 31.94
C PRO A 779 21.26 -52.67 33.37
N ARG A 780 21.65 -53.93 33.58
CA ARG A 780 22.14 -54.46 34.87
C ARG A 780 23.38 -53.68 35.35
N GLN A 781 23.34 -53.20 36.60
CA GLN A 781 24.42 -52.45 37.22
C GLN A 781 25.73 -53.27 37.29
N ARG A 782 26.83 -52.72 36.76
CA ARG A 782 28.19 -53.21 37.00
C ARG A 782 28.80 -52.46 38.18
N PHE A 783 29.44 -53.23 39.06
CA PHE A 783 30.21 -52.84 40.24
C PHE A 783 30.92 -51.47 40.14
N GLN A 784 30.65 -50.57 41.10
CA GLN A 784 31.49 -49.41 41.40
C GLN A 784 32.11 -49.58 42.79
N PHE A 785 33.44 -49.49 42.85
CA PHE A 785 34.21 -49.49 44.07
C PHE A 785 34.09 -48.13 44.79
N LYS A 786 33.84 -48.17 46.10
CA LYS A 786 33.87 -47.01 46.99
C LYS A 786 35.30 -46.47 47.13
N ALA A 787 35.52 -45.20 46.79
CA ALA A 787 36.68 -44.43 47.27
C ALA A 787 36.24 -43.43 48.35
N ARG A 788 37.06 -43.36 49.39
CA ARG A 788 36.79 -42.81 50.72
C ARG A 788 37.07 -41.30 50.76
N SER A 789 36.20 -40.57 51.46
CA SER A 789 36.33 -39.14 51.79
C SER A 789 37.60 -38.81 52.59
N ARG A 790 38.19 -37.64 52.29
CA ARG A 790 38.95 -36.82 53.25
C ARG A 790 38.67 -35.32 53.01
N ASN A 791 38.03 -34.71 54.00
CA ASN A 791 38.01 -33.26 54.23
C ASN A 791 39.37 -32.80 54.78
N ALA A 792 39.82 -31.59 54.42
CA ALA A 792 40.19 -30.53 55.36
C ALA A 792 40.85 -29.31 54.66
N ALA A 793 40.17 -28.17 54.79
CA ALA A 793 40.64 -26.87 55.28
C ALA A 793 41.90 -26.16 54.71
N GLN A 794 41.66 -24.85 54.50
CA GLN A 794 42.47 -23.69 54.86
C GLN A 794 43.58 -23.17 53.92
N ALA A 795 43.24 -21.99 53.37
CA ALA A 795 43.89 -20.71 53.64
C ALA A 795 45.00 -20.18 52.71
N THR A 796 44.96 -18.85 52.62
CA THR A 796 45.95 -17.87 52.13
C THR A 796 46.11 -17.77 50.61
N LYS A 797 46.30 -16.63 49.94
CA LYS A 797 46.38 -15.16 50.13
C LYS A 797 47.44 -14.73 49.09
N GLU A 798 47.34 -13.50 48.59
CA GLU A 798 48.44 -12.72 47.99
C GLU A 798 48.89 -13.14 46.57
N ASP A 799 49.24 -12.23 45.66
CA ASP A 799 49.30 -10.77 45.73
C ASP A 799 49.25 -10.14 44.33
N ARG A 800 49.03 -8.82 44.38
CA ARG A 800 49.18 -7.79 43.35
C ARG A 800 50.47 -7.92 42.52
N ARG A 801 50.54 -7.26 41.35
CA ARG A 801 51.12 -5.89 41.17
C ARG A 801 51.65 -5.63 39.73
N HIS A 802 51.59 -4.34 39.38
CA HIS A 802 52.41 -3.56 38.43
C HIS A 802 51.89 -3.15 37.03
N ASN A 803 51.47 -1.87 37.03
CA ASN A 803 51.63 -0.82 36.02
C ASN A 803 52.98 -0.80 35.27
N VAL A 804 52.95 -0.21 34.06
CA VAL A 804 53.70 0.96 33.48
C VAL A 804 53.45 0.87 31.96
N GLY A 805 53.16 1.88 31.11
CA GLY A 805 53.17 3.34 31.15
C GLY A 805 53.79 3.89 29.84
N VAL A 806 53.09 4.85 29.17
CA VAL A 806 53.65 5.94 28.30
C VAL A 806 54.00 5.51 26.84
N LEU A 807 53.73 6.18 25.69
CA LEU A 807 53.51 7.58 25.25
C LEU A 807 52.77 7.73 23.87
N ALA A 808 52.20 8.92 23.65
CA ALA A 808 51.63 9.65 22.48
C ALA A 808 51.88 9.26 20.98
N SER A 809 50.83 9.46 20.15
CA SER A 809 50.73 10.51 19.09
C SER A 809 49.41 10.38 18.27
N TYR A 810 48.87 11.52 17.79
CA TYR A 810 47.72 11.68 16.86
C TYR A 810 48.25 12.51 15.63
N PRO A 811 47.53 12.71 14.49
CA PRO A 811 46.19 12.22 14.04
C PRO A 811 46.15 11.70 12.57
N GLU A 812 45.02 11.10 12.13
CA GLU A 812 44.20 11.52 10.94
C GLU A 812 43.29 10.42 10.34
N THR A 813 42.09 10.89 9.94
CA THR A 813 41.13 10.43 8.90
C THR A 813 40.42 9.06 8.87
N GLN A 814 39.09 9.15 9.11
CA GLN A 814 37.95 8.65 8.31
C GLN A 814 37.47 7.17 8.30
N GLU A 815 36.13 7.11 8.21
CA GLU A 815 35.20 6.02 7.86
C GLU A 815 34.65 5.11 8.97
N GLY A 816 33.32 5.19 9.12
CA GLY A 816 32.54 4.61 10.20
C GLY A 816 32.19 3.14 9.97
N SER A 817 32.54 2.31 10.95
CA SER A 817 32.05 0.96 11.12
C SER A 817 30.81 0.92 12.02
N ALA A 818 29.82 0.12 11.62
CA ALA A 818 28.61 -0.23 12.37
C ALA A 818 28.92 -0.82 13.77
N PRO A 819 28.00 -0.70 14.75
CA PRO A 819 28.22 -1.18 16.12
C PRO A 819 28.19 -2.73 16.18
N PRO A 820 28.90 -3.36 17.14
CA PRO A 820 28.90 -4.83 17.27
C PRO A 820 27.55 -5.32 17.85
N PRO A 821 27.10 -6.54 17.50
CA PRO A 821 25.92 -7.12 18.13
C PRO A 821 26.25 -7.57 19.56
N LYS A 822 25.28 -7.36 20.44
CA LYS A 822 25.30 -7.78 21.84
C LYS A 822 25.17 -9.30 21.95
N GLU A 823 25.98 -9.92 22.78
CA GLU A 823 25.78 -11.28 23.29
C GLU A 823 24.57 -11.28 24.23
N ASP A 824 23.63 -12.21 24.01
CA ASP A 824 22.71 -12.72 25.04
C ASP A 824 22.13 -14.09 24.62
N ALA A 825 22.25 -15.07 25.54
CA ALA A 825 21.52 -16.35 25.69
C ALA A 825 22.15 -17.67 25.13
N PRO A 826 21.86 -18.83 25.77
CA PRO A 826 22.85 -19.88 26.05
C PRO A 826 22.86 -21.05 25.04
N ASN A 827 24.07 -21.59 24.80
CA ASN A 827 24.36 -22.88 24.17
C ASN A 827 24.06 -23.05 22.66
N GLU A 828 24.43 -22.07 21.83
CA GLU A 828 24.53 -22.26 20.38
C GLU A 828 25.87 -22.93 20.02
N LYS A 829 25.84 -24.01 19.24
CA LYS A 829 27.04 -24.77 18.85
C LYS A 829 27.91 -23.90 17.93
N ASP A 830 29.16 -23.62 18.32
CA ASP A 830 30.09 -22.84 17.49
C ASP A 830 30.69 -23.71 16.36
N TYR A 831 30.05 -23.65 15.19
CA TYR A 831 30.48 -24.39 14.01
C TYR A 831 31.85 -23.93 13.47
N ASN A 832 32.27 -22.69 13.73
CA ASN A 832 33.58 -22.21 13.29
C ASN A 832 34.72 -22.84 14.11
N GLN A 833 34.48 -23.13 15.38
CA GLN A 833 35.42 -23.90 16.21
C GLN A 833 35.46 -25.38 15.81
N GLU A 834 34.33 -25.99 15.46
CA GLU A 834 34.27 -27.39 14.99
C GLU A 834 35.06 -27.60 13.68
N LEU A 835 34.96 -26.64 12.76
CA LEU A 835 35.71 -26.65 11.49
C LEU A 835 37.23 -26.53 11.70
N LYS A 836 37.66 -25.81 12.73
CA LYS A 836 39.08 -25.64 13.11
C LYS A 836 39.66 -26.84 13.86
N THR A 837 38.84 -27.56 14.63
CA THR A 837 39.27 -28.65 15.52
C THR A 837 39.20 -30.05 14.91
N SER A 838 38.52 -30.22 13.77
CA SER A 838 38.41 -31.51 13.09
C SER A 838 39.78 -32.02 12.57
N PRO A 839 40.13 -33.32 12.71
CA PRO A 839 41.44 -33.85 12.35
C PRO A 839 41.76 -33.69 10.85
N SER A 840 43.03 -33.41 10.53
CA SER A 840 43.56 -32.96 9.23
C SER A 840 43.51 -33.98 8.08
N THR A 841 43.02 -35.20 8.31
CA THR A 841 43.01 -36.28 7.32
C THR A 841 41.87 -36.20 6.31
N ALA A 842 40.84 -35.38 6.55
CA ALA A 842 39.76 -35.16 5.59
C ALA A 842 39.98 -33.82 4.85
N GLN A 843 40.37 -33.91 3.57
CA GLN A 843 40.56 -32.77 2.66
C GLN A 843 39.27 -31.93 2.46
N ILE A 844 38.10 -32.53 2.70
CA ILE A 844 36.77 -31.90 2.56
C ILE A 844 36.02 -31.92 3.91
N ARG A 845 35.56 -30.75 4.36
CA ARG A 845 34.76 -30.55 5.59
C ARG A 845 33.27 -30.50 5.25
N ARG A 846 32.44 -31.23 6.01
CA ARG A 846 30.98 -31.29 5.81
C ARG A 846 30.21 -31.01 7.12
N PRO A 847 30.13 -29.74 7.55
CA PRO A 847 29.45 -29.38 8.81
C PRO A 847 27.92 -29.55 8.69
N SER A 848 27.30 -30.19 9.69
CA SER A 848 25.84 -30.28 9.76
C SER A 848 25.27 -29.07 10.53
N PHE A 849 24.86 -28.02 9.81
CA PHE A 849 24.19 -26.84 10.38
C PHE A 849 22.75 -27.10 10.89
N SER A 850 22.45 -28.33 11.35
CA SER A 850 21.08 -28.78 11.63
C SER A 850 20.37 -28.02 12.75
N ALA A 851 21.11 -27.34 13.63
CA ALA A 851 20.53 -26.54 14.73
C ALA A 851 20.65 -25.02 14.53
N ALA A 852 21.30 -24.56 13.45
CA ALA A 852 21.53 -23.12 13.20
C ALA A 852 20.36 -22.51 12.41
N LYS A 853 20.06 -21.23 12.62
CA LYS A 853 19.06 -20.48 11.83
C LYS A 853 19.67 -19.75 10.62
N THR A 854 20.98 -19.50 10.68
CA THR A 854 21.78 -18.78 9.68
C THR A 854 23.11 -19.50 9.49
N ILE A 855 23.63 -19.48 8.26
CA ILE A 855 24.94 -20.04 7.95
C ILE A 855 25.97 -18.91 8.04
N SER A 856 26.79 -18.92 9.09
CA SER A 856 27.88 -17.94 9.28
C SER A 856 29.23 -18.65 9.34
N LEU A 857 30.08 -18.41 8.33
CA LEU A 857 31.45 -18.93 8.27
C LEU A 857 32.43 -17.77 8.33
N SER A 858 33.34 -17.81 9.31
CA SER A 858 34.29 -16.72 9.54
C SER A 858 35.71 -17.19 9.87
N GLY A 859 36.70 -16.53 9.28
CA GLY A 859 38.11 -16.68 9.65
C GLY A 859 38.72 -18.05 9.34
N HIS A 860 38.44 -18.58 8.14
CA HIS A 860 38.96 -19.87 7.66
C HIS A 860 39.96 -19.70 6.51
N ARG A 861 40.98 -20.57 6.47
CA ARG A 861 42.04 -20.55 5.45
C ARG A 861 42.28 -21.93 4.85
N ASN A 862 42.44 -22.03 3.53
CA ASN A 862 42.82 -23.25 2.81
C ASN A 862 41.91 -24.47 3.12
N LEU A 863 40.59 -24.24 3.25
CA LEU A 863 39.62 -25.29 3.55
C LEU A 863 38.65 -25.50 2.39
N HIS A 864 38.32 -26.77 2.12
CA HIS A 864 37.20 -27.15 1.27
C HIS A 864 35.98 -27.47 2.15
N ILE A 865 34.94 -26.66 2.08
CA ILE A 865 33.71 -26.77 2.88
C ILE A 865 32.55 -27.09 1.94
N VAL A 866 31.90 -28.23 2.13
CA VAL A 866 30.71 -28.63 1.37
C VAL A 866 29.54 -28.82 2.32
N LEU A 867 28.46 -28.06 2.12
CA LEU A 867 27.29 -28.13 2.98
C LEU A 867 26.38 -29.30 2.59
N PRO A 868 26.11 -30.25 3.52
CA PRO A 868 25.19 -31.34 3.26
C PRO A 868 23.73 -30.85 3.20
N ALA A 869 22.83 -31.65 2.62
CA ALA A 869 21.40 -31.34 2.54
C ALA A 869 20.75 -31.05 3.91
N SER A 870 21.27 -31.61 5.00
CA SER A 870 20.81 -31.33 6.37
C SER A 870 20.99 -29.86 6.79
N ALA A 871 21.85 -29.09 6.10
CA ALA A 871 22.04 -27.66 6.33
C ALA A 871 20.92 -26.78 5.71
N ALA A 872 20.00 -27.36 4.92
CA ALA A 872 18.88 -26.62 4.31
C ALA A 872 17.94 -25.99 5.36
N GLN A 873 17.82 -26.57 6.56
CA GLN A 873 17.00 -26.00 7.64
C GLN A 873 17.57 -24.68 8.19
N ALA A 874 18.87 -24.41 7.99
CA ALA A 874 19.57 -23.19 8.41
C ALA A 874 19.64 -22.10 7.35
N ALA A 875 19.06 -22.33 6.16
CA ALA A 875 19.27 -21.51 4.96
C ALA A 875 18.46 -20.20 4.91
N THR A 876 18.19 -19.55 6.06
CA THR A 876 17.47 -18.27 6.05
C THR A 876 18.35 -17.15 5.50
N TYR A 877 19.61 -17.06 5.94
CA TYR A 877 20.57 -16.04 5.53
C TYR A 877 22.00 -16.61 5.58
N GLY A 878 22.84 -16.25 4.61
CA GLY A 878 24.25 -16.64 4.56
C GLY A 878 25.19 -15.47 4.81
N ASP A 879 26.19 -15.65 5.66
CA ASP A 879 27.22 -14.65 5.98
C ASP A 879 28.61 -15.27 5.93
N LEU A 880 29.41 -14.90 4.92
CA LEU A 880 30.77 -15.40 4.74
C LEU A 880 31.76 -14.25 4.91
N THR A 881 32.58 -14.33 5.97
CA THR A 881 33.47 -13.24 6.37
C THR A 881 34.92 -13.73 6.53
N ASP A 882 35.90 -12.93 6.12
CA ASP A 882 37.33 -13.18 6.36
C ASP A 882 37.81 -14.59 5.92
N LEU A 883 37.54 -14.95 4.66
CA LEU A 883 37.94 -16.24 4.06
C LEU A 883 39.13 -16.05 3.11
N GLU A 884 40.12 -16.95 3.20
CA GLU A 884 41.29 -16.92 2.31
C GLU A 884 41.65 -18.32 1.78
N GLY A 885 41.75 -18.51 0.47
CA GLY A 885 42.16 -19.80 -0.09
C GLY A 885 41.12 -20.91 0.08
N CYS A 886 39.84 -20.59 0.31
CA CYS A 886 38.80 -21.57 0.64
C CYS A 886 37.91 -21.92 -0.57
N VAL A 887 37.43 -23.16 -0.62
CA VAL A 887 36.39 -23.61 -1.55
C VAL A 887 35.13 -23.88 -0.75
N VAL A 888 34.03 -23.18 -1.02
CA VAL A 888 32.77 -23.28 -0.27
C VAL A 888 31.62 -23.61 -1.22
N ASP A 889 31.04 -24.80 -1.05
CA ASP A 889 29.86 -25.24 -1.80
C ASP A 889 28.62 -25.29 -0.89
N MET A 890 27.63 -24.45 -1.21
CA MET A 890 26.33 -24.33 -0.57
C MET A 890 25.18 -24.60 -1.54
N SER A 891 25.46 -25.18 -2.71
CA SER A 891 24.47 -25.42 -3.77
C SER A 891 23.37 -26.42 -3.37
N VAL A 892 23.72 -27.49 -2.65
CA VAL A 892 22.79 -28.56 -2.25
C VAL A 892 21.68 -28.05 -1.31
N PRO A 893 21.97 -27.31 -0.21
CA PRO A 893 20.92 -26.67 0.60
C PRO A 893 20.01 -25.70 -0.17
N ALA A 894 20.54 -25.02 -1.19
CA ALA A 894 19.86 -23.98 -1.96
C ALA A 894 19.13 -24.50 -3.22
N SER A 895 19.09 -25.81 -3.44
CA SER A 895 18.42 -26.48 -4.57
C SER A 895 16.95 -26.85 -4.30
N GLY A 896 16.50 -26.80 -3.04
CA GLY A 896 15.11 -27.09 -2.62
C GLY A 896 14.22 -25.85 -2.44
N ALA A 897 13.03 -26.03 -1.84
CA ALA A 897 12.00 -24.98 -1.66
C ALA A 897 12.38 -23.80 -0.72
N THR A 898 13.60 -23.78 -0.17
CA THR A 898 14.10 -22.79 0.79
C THR A 898 15.40 -22.15 0.26
N ALA A 899 15.26 -21.29 -0.75
CA ALA A 899 16.36 -20.43 -1.21
C ALA A 899 16.74 -19.40 -0.13
N PHE A 900 18.02 -19.01 -0.06
CA PHE A 900 18.50 -17.99 0.89
C PHE A 900 17.74 -16.67 0.71
N SER A 901 17.31 -16.03 1.80
CA SER A 901 16.66 -14.71 1.70
C SER A 901 17.65 -13.58 1.39
N GLY A 902 18.94 -13.82 1.59
CA GLY A 902 20.05 -12.89 1.27
C GLY A 902 21.40 -13.52 1.61
N LEU A 903 22.46 -12.96 1.02
CA LEU A 903 23.84 -13.43 1.20
C LEU A 903 24.78 -12.23 1.36
N ALA A 904 25.66 -12.27 2.36
CA ALA A 904 26.74 -11.30 2.52
C ALA A 904 28.11 -11.98 2.38
N LEU A 905 28.97 -11.39 1.54
CA LEU A 905 30.37 -11.77 1.35
C LEU A 905 31.24 -10.58 1.75
N LYS A 906 32.10 -10.76 2.75
CA LYS A 906 32.98 -9.69 3.26
C LYS A 906 34.41 -10.17 3.41
N ASN A 907 35.36 -9.44 2.83
CA ASN A 907 36.79 -9.70 2.94
C ASN A 907 37.17 -11.15 2.55
N VAL A 908 36.83 -11.53 1.30
CA VAL A 908 37.09 -12.86 0.74
C VAL A 908 38.22 -12.77 -0.28
N ARG A 909 39.25 -13.62 -0.16
CA ARG A 909 40.42 -13.59 -1.06
C ARG A 909 40.78 -14.98 -1.56
N ARG A 910 41.11 -15.14 -2.84
CA ARG A 910 41.53 -16.43 -3.42
C ARG A 910 40.57 -17.58 -3.11
N CYS A 911 39.26 -17.35 -3.19
CA CYS A 911 38.25 -18.35 -2.85
C CYS A 911 37.37 -18.73 -4.05
N VAL A 912 36.77 -19.93 -4.00
CA VAL A 912 35.69 -20.35 -4.91
C VAL A 912 34.43 -20.56 -4.07
N ILE A 913 33.36 -19.82 -4.36
CA ILE A 913 32.11 -19.88 -3.59
C ILE A 913 30.93 -20.18 -4.52
N ILE A 914 30.18 -21.24 -4.22
CA ILE A 914 28.99 -21.68 -4.96
C ILE A 914 27.79 -21.65 -4.02
N THR A 915 26.73 -20.90 -4.35
CA THR A 915 25.64 -20.65 -3.38
C THR A 915 24.27 -21.17 -3.80
N GLY A 916 24.10 -21.64 -5.03
CA GLY A 916 22.78 -21.98 -5.58
C GLY A 916 21.86 -20.75 -5.72
N SER A 917 20.54 -20.96 -5.58
CA SER A 917 19.53 -19.90 -5.74
C SER A 917 19.35 -19.06 -4.47
N VAL A 918 19.46 -17.74 -4.62
CA VAL A 918 19.24 -16.72 -3.57
C VAL A 918 18.01 -15.89 -3.95
N ALA A 919 16.99 -15.88 -3.09
CA ALA A 919 15.72 -15.20 -3.31
C ALA A 919 15.77 -13.68 -3.06
N GLY A 920 16.90 -13.16 -2.56
CA GLY A 920 17.12 -11.75 -2.30
C GLY A 920 18.49 -11.23 -2.78
N PRO A 921 18.91 -10.05 -2.30
CA PRO A 921 20.15 -9.43 -2.73
C PRO A 921 21.38 -10.16 -2.19
N VAL A 922 22.46 -10.10 -2.97
CA VAL A 922 23.78 -10.60 -2.61
C VAL A 922 24.70 -9.40 -2.46
N HIS A 923 25.23 -9.19 -1.26
CA HIS A 923 26.12 -8.09 -0.95
C HIS A 923 27.56 -8.57 -0.98
N VAL A 924 28.37 -8.00 -1.87
CA VAL A 924 29.79 -8.36 -2.04
C VAL A 924 30.65 -7.16 -1.66
N THR A 925 31.51 -7.33 -0.65
CA THR A 925 32.38 -6.25 -0.13
C THR A 925 33.78 -6.76 0.14
N GLY A 926 34.79 -6.07 -0.41
CA GLY A 926 36.20 -6.42 -0.18
C GLY A 926 36.58 -7.82 -0.69
N VAL A 927 36.07 -8.23 -1.86
CA VAL A 927 36.42 -9.53 -2.47
C VAL A 927 37.49 -9.32 -3.54
N SER A 928 38.56 -10.13 -3.52
CA SER A 928 39.65 -10.09 -4.50
C SER A 928 40.04 -11.50 -4.97
N ASP A 929 40.43 -11.62 -6.25
CA ASP A 929 40.98 -12.86 -6.84
C ASP A 929 40.13 -14.11 -6.54
N SER A 930 38.81 -13.98 -6.59
CA SER A 930 37.88 -15.03 -6.16
C SER A 930 36.80 -15.26 -7.22
N ILE A 931 36.31 -16.49 -7.30
CA ILE A 931 35.26 -16.89 -8.24
C ILE A 931 33.96 -17.12 -7.46
N LEU A 932 32.90 -16.43 -7.89
CA LEU A 932 31.59 -16.47 -7.24
C LEU A 932 30.55 -16.99 -8.23
N VAL A 933 29.87 -18.09 -7.89
CA VAL A 933 28.76 -18.64 -8.67
C VAL A 933 27.46 -18.45 -7.88
N VAL A 934 26.68 -17.47 -8.31
CA VAL A 934 25.50 -17.01 -7.57
C VAL A 934 24.33 -16.75 -8.52
N ALA A 935 23.15 -17.29 -8.19
CA ALA A 935 21.90 -16.96 -8.87
C ALA A 935 20.99 -16.16 -7.93
N SER A 936 20.86 -14.85 -8.14
CA SER A 936 20.09 -13.94 -7.27
C SER A 936 18.81 -13.44 -7.94
N ARG A 937 17.72 -13.32 -7.17
CA ARG A 937 16.48 -12.64 -7.59
C ARG A 937 16.27 -11.41 -6.70
N GLN A 938 16.16 -10.22 -7.28
CA GLN A 938 15.79 -9.00 -6.54
C GLN A 938 14.27 -8.74 -6.53
N THR A 939 13.49 -9.54 -7.27
CA THR A 939 12.03 -9.41 -7.38
C THR A 939 11.32 -10.72 -7.00
N PRO A 940 10.05 -10.65 -6.50
CA PRO A 940 9.37 -11.80 -5.92
C PRO A 940 9.18 -12.95 -6.91
N ALA A 941 9.19 -14.19 -6.41
CA ALA A 941 9.20 -15.46 -7.16
C ALA A 941 7.95 -15.76 -8.04
N TRP A 942 7.06 -14.80 -8.31
CA TRP A 942 5.76 -15.01 -8.94
C TRP A 942 5.72 -14.71 -10.46
N SER A 943 6.83 -14.31 -11.09
CA SER A 943 6.91 -14.15 -12.55
C SER A 943 7.90 -15.14 -13.16
N SER A 944 7.37 -16.14 -13.88
CA SER A 944 8.13 -17.23 -14.47
C SER A 944 8.76 -16.91 -15.84
N THR A 945 8.82 -15.64 -16.23
CA THR A 945 9.33 -15.21 -17.56
C THR A 945 10.08 -13.88 -17.47
N HIS A 946 11.24 -13.87 -16.81
CA HIS A 946 12.19 -12.77 -16.95
C HIS A 946 13.52 -13.31 -17.46
N GLU A 947 14.01 -12.63 -18.49
CA GLU A 947 15.33 -12.81 -19.10
C GLU A 947 16.43 -12.43 -18.10
N ASN A 948 17.51 -13.22 -18.05
CA ASN A 948 18.65 -12.97 -17.15
C ASN A 948 19.50 -11.80 -17.69
N LYS A 949 19.52 -10.68 -16.98
CA LYS A 949 20.21 -9.43 -17.37
C LYS A 949 21.62 -9.30 -16.79
N TRP A 950 22.42 -10.37 -16.87
CA TRP A 950 23.75 -10.43 -16.28
C TRP A 950 24.76 -9.50 -16.97
N ASP A 951 24.49 -9.10 -18.22
CA ASP A 951 25.27 -8.21 -19.08
C ASP A 951 24.94 -6.72 -18.89
N GLN A 952 23.90 -6.39 -18.11
CA GLN A 952 23.46 -5.00 -17.85
C GLN A 952 23.92 -4.50 -16.48
N VAL A 953 25.23 -4.27 -16.34
CA VAL A 953 25.84 -3.81 -15.08
C VAL A 953 25.81 -2.28 -14.97
N ASN A 954 25.32 -1.78 -13.83
CA ASN A 954 25.36 -0.35 -13.50
C ASN A 954 26.53 -0.05 -12.55
N ASP A 955 27.53 0.68 -13.04
CA ASP A 955 28.68 1.13 -12.23
C ASP A 955 28.42 2.53 -11.66
N PHE A 956 28.04 2.57 -10.38
CA PHE A 956 27.73 3.81 -9.67
C PHE A 956 28.91 4.78 -9.51
N LYS A 957 30.15 4.34 -9.73
CA LYS A 957 31.36 5.19 -9.62
C LYS A 957 31.85 5.70 -10.98
N TRP A 958 31.24 5.26 -12.08
CA TRP A 958 31.58 5.72 -13.43
C TRP A 958 30.55 6.73 -13.94
N LEU A 959 31.00 7.97 -14.20
CA LEU A 959 30.13 9.12 -14.51
C LEU A 959 30.07 9.45 -16.01
N LYS A 960 30.79 8.71 -16.87
CA LYS A 960 30.81 8.90 -18.32
C LYS A 960 29.82 7.97 -19.00
N ALA A 961 29.34 8.36 -20.19
CA ALA A 961 28.37 7.57 -20.97
C ALA A 961 28.98 6.33 -21.64
N ASP A 962 30.31 6.26 -21.75
CA ASP A 962 31.02 5.11 -22.33
C ASP A 962 31.06 3.92 -21.36
N HIS A 963 31.28 2.71 -21.90
CA HIS A 963 31.40 1.48 -21.11
C HIS A 963 32.45 1.62 -19.99
N SER A 964 32.08 1.30 -18.75
CA SER A 964 32.99 1.42 -17.61
C SER A 964 34.17 0.46 -17.76
N PRO A 965 35.41 0.91 -17.54
CA PRO A 965 36.58 0.02 -17.53
C PRO A 965 36.61 -0.89 -16.30
N ASN A 966 35.76 -0.67 -15.29
CA ASN A 966 35.77 -1.40 -14.02
C ASN A 966 35.11 -2.79 -14.09
N TRP A 967 34.47 -3.12 -15.21
CA TRP A 967 33.89 -4.44 -15.44
C TRP A 967 34.02 -4.80 -16.93
N SER A 968 33.97 -6.09 -17.24
CA SER A 968 33.95 -6.58 -18.62
C SER A 968 33.27 -7.96 -18.66
N ILE A 969 32.81 -8.35 -19.85
CA ILE A 969 32.25 -9.68 -20.08
C ILE A 969 33.38 -10.64 -20.40
N LEU A 970 33.36 -11.81 -19.77
CA LEU A 970 34.33 -12.87 -20.02
C LEU A 970 34.12 -13.48 -21.42
N ALA A 971 35.19 -13.54 -22.22
CA ALA A 971 35.23 -14.18 -23.54
C ALA A 971 34.85 -15.66 -23.45
N GLU A 972 34.22 -16.20 -24.49
CA GLU A 972 33.66 -17.55 -24.48
C GLU A 972 34.71 -18.65 -24.21
N ASP A 973 35.92 -18.47 -24.74
CA ASP A 973 37.04 -19.40 -24.56
C ASP A 973 37.54 -19.50 -23.11
N ASN A 974 37.28 -18.46 -22.29
CA ASN A 974 37.67 -18.41 -20.89
C ASN A 974 36.52 -18.78 -19.93
N ARG A 975 35.35 -19.17 -20.44
CA ARG A 975 34.21 -19.57 -19.61
C ARG A 975 34.40 -21.01 -19.13
N LEU A 976 34.24 -21.22 -17.83
CA LEU A 976 34.35 -22.53 -17.20
C LEU A 976 33.17 -23.43 -17.64
N VAL A 977 33.49 -24.63 -18.14
CA VAL A 977 32.52 -25.63 -18.61
C VAL A 977 31.68 -26.16 -17.45
N GLY A 978 30.42 -26.54 -17.71
CA GLY A 978 29.46 -27.02 -16.70
C GLY A 978 30.00 -28.13 -15.79
N ASP A 979 30.81 -29.03 -16.34
CA ASP A 979 31.39 -30.18 -15.64
C ASP A 979 32.39 -29.77 -14.53
N PHE A 980 32.98 -28.57 -14.61
CA PHE A 980 33.83 -28.04 -13.54
C PHE A 980 33.07 -27.93 -12.20
N TRP A 981 31.85 -27.41 -12.26
CA TRP A 981 31.04 -27.15 -11.07
C TRP A 981 30.48 -28.43 -10.45
N THR A 982 30.12 -29.41 -11.29
CA THR A 982 29.50 -30.67 -10.86
C THR A 982 30.51 -31.76 -10.50
N GLU A 983 31.67 -31.83 -11.15
CA GLU A 983 32.65 -32.91 -10.93
C GLU A 983 33.87 -32.48 -10.11
N SER A 984 34.37 -31.25 -10.32
CA SER A 984 35.63 -30.80 -9.69
C SER A 984 35.40 -30.20 -8.30
N VAL A 985 34.34 -29.40 -8.13
CA VAL A 985 34.01 -28.76 -6.85
C VAL A 985 33.17 -29.68 -5.94
N ALA A 986 32.19 -30.41 -6.48
CA ALA A 986 31.26 -31.22 -5.67
C ALA A 986 31.79 -32.60 -5.23
N GLY A 987 32.89 -33.11 -5.82
CA GLY A 987 33.71 -34.15 -5.18
C GLY A 987 34.35 -35.21 -6.08
N ARG A 988 35.67 -35.11 -6.25
CA ARG A 988 36.58 -36.27 -6.23
C ARG A 988 37.20 -36.37 -4.83
N ARG A 989 37.53 -37.58 -4.37
CA ARG A 989 38.09 -37.79 -3.02
C ARG A 989 39.55 -37.35 -2.89
N ASP A 990 40.22 -37.06 -4.02
CA ASP A 990 41.67 -36.88 -4.09
C ASP A 990 42.11 -35.49 -4.60
N THR A 991 41.19 -34.54 -4.83
CA THR A 991 41.53 -33.19 -5.30
C THR A 991 41.85 -32.25 -4.15
N SER A 992 43.04 -31.64 -4.18
CA SER A 992 43.45 -30.66 -3.18
C SER A 992 42.79 -29.29 -3.40
N VAL A 993 42.67 -28.49 -2.34
CA VAL A 993 42.19 -27.09 -2.42
C VAL A 993 43.02 -26.30 -3.43
N ALA A 994 44.34 -26.52 -3.46
CA ALA A 994 45.26 -25.87 -4.40
C ALA A 994 44.98 -26.25 -5.87
N GLU A 995 44.66 -27.52 -6.14
CA GLU A 995 44.31 -27.99 -7.49
C GLU A 995 42.99 -27.40 -7.98
N VAL A 996 41.98 -27.33 -7.11
CA VAL A 996 40.66 -26.74 -7.47
C VAL A 996 40.78 -25.24 -7.75
N LEU A 997 41.58 -24.52 -6.95
CA LEU A 997 41.86 -23.09 -7.19
C LEU A 997 42.62 -22.89 -8.51
N THR A 998 43.65 -23.72 -8.76
CA THR A 998 44.45 -23.66 -10.01
C THR A 998 43.61 -23.96 -11.24
N TYR A 999 42.74 -24.97 -11.17
CA TYR A 999 41.85 -25.36 -12.28
C TYR A 999 40.78 -24.28 -12.57
N GLY A 1000 40.35 -23.53 -11.54
CA GLY A 1000 39.51 -22.35 -11.70
C GLY A 1000 40.24 -21.12 -12.26
N GLY A 1001 41.56 -21.18 -12.48
CA GLY A 1001 42.36 -20.04 -12.95
C GLY A 1001 42.80 -19.08 -11.83
N ILE A 1002 42.65 -19.46 -10.56
CA ILE A 1002 43.18 -18.70 -9.41
C ILE A 1002 44.58 -19.23 -9.11
N SER A 1003 45.61 -18.45 -9.44
CA SER A 1003 47.00 -18.77 -9.09
C SER A 1003 47.16 -18.81 -7.56
N THR A 1004 47.65 -19.94 -7.04
CA THR A 1004 47.89 -20.14 -5.60
C THR A 1004 49.03 -19.29 -5.08
#